data_AF-A0A5C1AGE4-F1
#
_entry.id   AF-A0A5C1AGE4-F1
#
_cell.length_a   1.000
_cell.length_b   1.000
_cell.length_c   1.000
_cell.angle_alpha   90.00
_cell.angle_beta   90.00
_cell.angle_gamma   90.00
#
_symmetry.space_group_name_H-M   'P 1'
#
loop_
_entity.id
_entity.type
_entity.pdbx_description
1 polymer ?
#
loop_
_entity_poly.entity_id
_entity_poly.type
_entity_poly.pdbx_seq_one_letter_code
_entity_poly.pdbx_strand_id
1 'polypeptide(L)'
;MRRGFLVTLLALALARPAVAYVEAPLTLGAVISQSTIVCTMVVTKVDKQKNLIIYKKVQDVKGKHPQDEIKHNIGFGGLRPGEWQEIMNWAEVGKTAVFFHNGGASETYFGASYYQAYPQGEWWGMSHGEPFLLRSYSGKVDKLGGVVKEILDGKEVIVPGMVDGDKEALHKKTAKVQRLRASLKLQDYNPKRDFVGWGGDDIRRIAGMPGFDKLGSLGGTGPDALAASAIDFDGDGKLDIVLLGANRVMLLQNNGDGFSEVALPGFAGGARSVVWADYNADGLPDALLATPTGPRLFTNTGKGQFRDDSKLLPQEPCYNLTAAAWLDADGDGHPDVLLANGFHGLRLYRNLRGEDKAAKLPTPKLGEWHAVGPFRHKDGPQKNYETAFGPEKDAFDSDKVYKGKRDADVKWTKADYADGAAVGLAPFAANCAVYLHREIDMPAAADIPVSLGARDSLTVYLNGERVYTDKAARPLVIDQVAVTLKLKAGKNHLVLKLVHGEGEGGFTFKIGGAGNKPLFEDVSAKWGLGSDGPTASLKGDTLTVADFAGDSRPDFVYAGVLFVHAGGRYEMKADSGLNFKAGRVGPAAEGFDGDGRTDLFVPQTDGACKLYQNQGQGRFVDVTAAAGDLAKPVPGAVGASWGDFDNDGLPDLIVTRLRGPNRYFKNLGKGQFRDDSTAIGLDQKIFNSQAACLADLNGDGRLDLVLANEGQDSTVLFGSAATEAKKTPVTLAGVPVGGRVTVTGADGQRIATVCVTGADGRGGQSGLAPRVALAPGAYKLEVRGNGRTVEKAVTVAAAPLTVTIN
;
A
#
# COMPACT_ATOMS: atom_id res chain seq x y z
N MET A 1 71.36 -60.39 7.63
CA MET A 1 71.08 -60.10 9.06
C MET A 1 69.58 -59.87 9.21
N ARG A 2 68.93 -60.59 10.14
CA ARG A 2 67.47 -60.73 10.35
C ARG A 2 66.80 -59.37 10.64
N ARG A 3 65.80 -58.82 9.92
CA ARG A 3 64.35 -59.15 9.70
C ARG A 3 63.51 -59.33 10.98
N GLY A 4 62.50 -58.46 11.18
CA GLY A 4 61.42 -58.65 12.17
C GLY A 4 60.47 -57.46 12.38
N PHE A 5 59.60 -57.20 11.40
CA PHE A 5 58.25 -56.60 11.44
C PHE A 5 57.85 -55.56 12.51
N LEU A 6 57.56 -54.33 12.06
CA LEU A 6 56.69 -53.34 12.71
C LEU A 6 55.27 -53.48 12.11
N VAL A 7 54.27 -53.83 12.93
CA VAL A 7 52.86 -53.88 12.51
C VAL A 7 52.27 -52.48 12.65
N THR A 8 51.99 -51.84 11.52
CA THR A 8 51.19 -50.60 11.45
C THR A 8 49.72 -50.98 11.48
N LEU A 9 49.03 -50.69 12.57
CA LEU A 9 47.58 -50.84 12.69
C LEU A 9 46.90 -49.63 12.02
N LEU A 10 46.33 -49.88 10.85
CA LEU A 10 45.49 -48.96 10.09
C LEU A 10 44.14 -48.81 10.80
N ALA A 11 43.97 -47.76 11.62
CA ALA A 11 42.65 -47.38 12.11
C ALA A 11 41.91 -46.64 10.99
N LEU A 12 40.98 -47.31 10.32
CA LEU A 12 40.01 -46.66 9.43
C LEU A 12 39.22 -45.63 10.24
N ALA A 13 39.49 -44.35 10.02
CA ALA A 13 38.56 -43.29 10.35
C ALA A 13 37.36 -43.43 9.40
N LEU A 14 36.33 -44.16 9.82
CA LEU A 14 35.00 -44.02 9.23
C LEU A 14 34.56 -42.58 9.49
N ALA A 15 34.62 -41.74 8.45
CA ALA A 15 33.92 -40.47 8.44
C ALA A 15 32.46 -40.75 8.81
N ARG A 16 32.00 -40.20 9.95
CA ARG A 16 30.58 -40.18 10.25
C ARG A 16 29.89 -39.44 9.12
N PRO A 17 28.83 -39.96 8.51
CA PRO A 17 28.09 -39.20 7.52
C PRO A 17 27.60 -37.92 8.18
N ALA A 18 27.92 -36.77 7.60
CA ALA A 18 27.23 -35.53 7.90
C ALA A 18 25.78 -35.74 7.53
N VAL A 19 24.93 -36.00 8.52
CA VAL A 19 23.48 -36.02 8.32
C VAL A 19 23.10 -34.56 8.07
N ALA A 20 22.84 -34.23 6.81
CA ALA A 20 22.18 -32.97 6.48
C ALA A 20 20.87 -32.94 7.28
N TYR A 21 20.72 -31.94 8.16
CA TYR A 21 19.48 -31.66 8.87
C TYR A 21 18.40 -31.35 7.82
N VAL A 22 17.46 -32.27 7.63
CA VAL A 22 16.31 -32.06 6.75
C VAL A 22 15.17 -31.56 7.63
N GLU A 23 14.99 -30.23 7.70
CA GLU A 23 13.86 -29.60 8.39
C GLU A 23 12.55 -29.94 7.66
N ALA A 24 11.77 -30.83 8.25
CA ALA A 24 10.41 -31.09 7.78
C ALA A 24 9.48 -30.00 8.33
N PRO A 25 8.68 -29.32 7.48
CA PRO A 25 7.74 -28.31 7.95
C PRO A 25 6.62 -28.95 8.78
N LEU A 26 6.36 -28.42 9.98
CA LEU A 26 5.33 -28.92 10.89
C LEU A 26 4.10 -28.00 10.91
N THR A 27 2.91 -28.57 11.09
CA THR A 27 1.71 -27.81 11.45
C THR A 27 1.66 -27.61 12.96
N LEU A 28 0.89 -26.62 13.45
CA LEU A 28 0.63 -26.51 14.89
C LEU A 28 -0.01 -27.78 15.47
N GLY A 29 -0.87 -28.45 14.68
CA GLY A 29 -1.46 -29.75 15.05
C GLY A 29 -0.39 -30.82 15.30
N ALA A 30 0.64 -30.89 14.45
CA ALA A 30 1.75 -31.81 14.59
C ALA A 30 2.61 -31.48 15.82
N VAL A 31 2.95 -30.21 16.04
CA VAL A 31 3.70 -29.76 17.22
C VAL A 31 2.97 -30.15 18.52
N ILE A 32 1.65 -29.91 18.58
CA ILE A 32 0.81 -30.29 19.72
C ILE A 32 0.79 -31.82 19.88
N SER A 33 0.66 -32.57 18.78
CA SER A 33 0.56 -34.04 18.82
C SER A 33 1.84 -34.70 19.30
N GLN A 34 3.00 -34.18 18.89
CA GLN A 34 4.32 -34.66 19.30
C GLN A 34 4.69 -34.28 20.74
N SER A 35 4.04 -33.25 21.30
CA SER A 35 4.26 -32.81 22.68
C SER A 35 3.51 -33.70 23.68
N THR A 36 4.18 -34.17 24.73
CA THR A 36 3.50 -34.83 25.85
C THR A 36 2.96 -33.80 26.84
N ILE A 37 3.66 -32.67 26.98
CA ILE A 37 3.30 -31.56 27.85
C ILE A 37 3.36 -30.24 27.07
N VAL A 38 2.36 -29.39 27.30
CA VAL A 38 2.34 -27.99 26.85
C VAL A 38 1.96 -27.12 28.03
N CYS A 39 2.74 -26.10 28.34
CA CYS A 39 2.42 -25.17 29.41
C CYS A 39 2.70 -23.71 29.02
N THR A 40 1.90 -22.80 29.55
CA THR A 40 2.18 -21.35 29.48
C THR A 40 3.00 -20.97 30.69
N MET A 41 4.00 -20.12 30.51
CA MET A 41 4.94 -19.74 31.55
C MET A 41 5.29 -18.26 31.48
N VAL A 42 5.65 -17.67 32.63
CA VAL A 42 6.04 -16.27 32.75
C VAL A 42 7.46 -16.16 33.28
N VAL A 43 8.26 -15.26 32.70
CA VAL A 43 9.63 -15.00 33.17
C VAL A 43 9.57 -14.37 34.57
N THR A 44 10.25 -14.99 35.53
CA THR A 44 10.38 -14.47 36.90
C THR A 44 11.79 -13.99 37.21
N LYS A 45 12.80 -14.47 36.49
CA LYS A 45 14.18 -14.01 36.65
C LYS A 45 14.96 -14.16 35.35
N VAL A 46 15.84 -13.20 35.09
CA VAL A 46 16.79 -13.24 33.96
C VAL A 46 18.18 -12.88 34.47
N ASP A 47 19.16 -13.73 34.17
CA ASP A 47 20.58 -13.42 34.37
C ASP A 47 21.21 -13.23 32.99
N LYS A 48 21.42 -11.96 32.60
CA LYS A 48 21.97 -11.59 31.29
C LYS A 48 23.47 -11.87 31.17
N GLN A 49 24.19 -12.02 32.28
CA GLN A 49 25.63 -12.31 32.25
C GLN A 49 25.86 -13.81 32.01
N LYS A 50 24.98 -14.65 32.57
CA LYS A 50 25.06 -16.11 32.44
C LYS A 50 24.13 -16.68 31.37
N ASN A 51 23.34 -15.83 30.70
CA ASN A 51 22.30 -16.20 29.74
C ASN A 51 21.31 -17.24 30.29
N LEU A 52 20.80 -16.98 31.50
CA LEU A 52 19.84 -17.85 32.18
C LEU A 52 18.47 -17.16 32.25
N ILE A 53 17.42 -17.93 32.02
CA ILE A 53 16.04 -17.51 32.20
C ILE A 53 15.34 -18.49 33.13
N ILE A 54 14.68 -17.98 34.16
CA ILE A 54 13.80 -18.78 35.02
C ILE A 54 12.37 -18.33 34.75
N TYR A 55 11.54 -19.31 34.41
CA TYR A 55 10.12 -19.14 34.24
C TYR A 55 9.38 -19.75 35.43
N LYS A 56 8.23 -19.16 35.77
CA LYS A 56 7.20 -19.80 36.57
C LYS A 56 6.09 -20.27 35.66
N LYS A 57 5.68 -21.52 35.83
CA LYS A 57 4.52 -22.09 35.14
C LYS A 57 3.25 -21.35 35.56
N VAL A 58 2.47 -20.94 34.57
CA VAL A 58 1.18 -20.27 34.75
C VAL A 58 0.05 -21.28 34.60
N GLN A 59 0.11 -22.14 33.58
CA GLN A 59 -0.94 -23.11 33.29
C GLN A 59 -0.36 -24.32 32.56
N ASP A 60 -0.77 -25.52 32.99
CA ASP A 60 -0.64 -26.75 32.21
C ASP A 60 -1.80 -26.82 31.20
N VAL A 61 -1.48 -26.72 29.90
CA VAL A 61 -2.46 -26.74 28.80
C VAL A 61 -2.66 -28.17 28.27
N LYS A 62 -1.58 -28.95 28.17
CA LYS A 62 -1.58 -30.38 27.84
C LYS A 62 -0.65 -31.10 28.81
N GLY A 63 -1.07 -32.26 29.33
CA GLY A 63 -0.28 -32.99 30.32
C GLY A 63 -0.07 -32.19 31.61
N LYS A 64 0.87 -32.61 32.46
CA LYS A 64 1.24 -31.88 33.68
C LYS A 64 2.76 -31.81 33.82
N HIS A 65 3.32 -30.60 33.76
CA HIS A 65 4.74 -30.39 34.01
C HIS A 65 5.06 -30.61 35.49
N PRO A 66 6.10 -31.39 35.86
CA PRO A 66 6.33 -31.75 37.26
C PRO A 66 6.86 -30.61 38.12
N GLN A 67 7.56 -29.63 37.52
CA GLN A 67 8.10 -28.47 38.22
C GLN A 67 7.24 -27.21 38.00
N ASP A 68 7.17 -26.36 39.03
CA ASP A 68 6.57 -25.02 38.95
C ASP A 68 7.55 -23.97 38.43
N GLU A 69 8.84 -24.13 38.71
CA GLU A 69 9.92 -23.35 38.09
C GLU A 69 10.56 -24.14 36.95
N ILE A 70 10.63 -23.51 35.79
CA ILE A 70 11.22 -24.09 34.57
C ILE A 70 12.44 -23.25 34.22
N LYS A 71 13.62 -23.87 34.27
CA LYS A 71 14.91 -23.18 34.20
C LYS A 71 15.56 -23.41 32.84
N HIS A 72 15.87 -22.34 32.11
CA HIS A 72 16.46 -22.40 30.78
C HIS A 72 17.85 -21.78 30.78
N ASN A 73 18.82 -22.52 30.25
CA ASN A 73 20.17 -22.05 29.98
C ASN A 73 20.31 -21.80 28.48
N ILE A 74 20.34 -20.53 28.10
CA ILE A 74 20.38 -20.14 26.68
C ILE A 74 21.81 -20.27 26.12
N GLY A 75 22.83 -20.13 26.98
CA GLY A 75 24.23 -20.16 26.54
C GLY A 75 24.56 -19.03 25.56
N PHE A 76 25.70 -19.16 24.86
CA PHE A 76 26.21 -18.17 23.89
C PHE A 76 26.28 -18.73 22.46
N GLY A 77 25.54 -19.81 22.20
CA GLY A 77 25.57 -20.57 20.95
C GLY A 77 24.34 -20.34 20.06
N GLY A 78 24.18 -21.23 19.09
CA GLY A 78 23.15 -21.18 18.06
C GLY A 78 23.71 -21.67 16.73
N LEU A 79 22.83 -21.97 15.78
CA LEU A 79 23.26 -22.32 14.42
C LEU A 79 23.68 -21.08 13.62
N ARG A 80 23.21 -19.90 14.04
CA ARG A 80 23.50 -18.61 13.40
C ARG A 80 23.90 -17.53 14.40
N PRO A 81 24.69 -16.52 13.97
CA PRO A 81 24.97 -15.36 14.78
C PRO A 81 23.69 -14.63 15.19
N GLY A 82 23.54 -14.28 16.48
CA GLY A 82 22.42 -13.48 16.96
C GLY A 82 21.31 -14.25 17.67
N GLU A 83 21.24 -15.58 17.54
CA GLU A 83 20.09 -16.36 18.03
C GLU A 83 19.92 -16.29 19.55
N TRP A 84 20.99 -16.54 20.32
CA TRP A 84 20.92 -16.40 21.77
C TRP A 84 20.70 -14.95 22.20
N GLN A 85 21.28 -13.98 21.47
CA GLN A 85 21.07 -12.55 21.77
C GLN A 85 19.61 -12.17 21.61
N GLU A 86 18.92 -12.70 20.60
CA GLU A 86 17.50 -12.41 20.40
C GLU A 86 16.66 -12.86 21.60
N ILE A 87 16.85 -14.10 22.04
CA ILE A 87 16.16 -14.67 23.20
C ILE A 87 16.46 -13.83 24.44
N MET A 88 17.74 -13.54 24.67
CA MET A 88 18.16 -12.78 25.83
C MET A 88 17.71 -11.33 25.76
N ASN A 89 17.64 -10.68 24.59
CA ASN A 89 17.12 -9.31 24.47
C ASN A 89 15.62 -9.24 24.76
N TRP A 90 14.86 -10.26 24.35
CA TRP A 90 13.43 -10.36 24.65
C TRP A 90 13.16 -10.63 26.14
N ALA A 91 14.00 -11.43 26.79
CA ALA A 91 13.74 -11.93 28.14
C ALA A 91 13.73 -10.81 29.19
N GLU A 92 12.56 -10.56 29.77
CA GLU A 92 12.34 -9.61 30.87
C GLU A 92 11.28 -10.17 31.83
N VAL A 93 11.37 -9.82 33.11
CA VAL A 93 10.40 -10.26 34.12
C VAL A 93 8.98 -9.84 33.70
N GLY A 94 8.03 -10.79 33.75
CA GLY A 94 6.64 -10.59 33.34
C GLY A 94 6.34 -10.96 31.88
N LYS A 95 7.35 -11.23 31.04
CA LYS A 95 7.11 -11.73 29.67
C LYS A 95 6.59 -13.16 29.70
N THR A 96 5.66 -13.48 28.80
CA THR A 96 5.05 -14.82 28.69
C THR A 96 5.68 -15.61 27.54
N ALA A 97 5.81 -16.92 27.73
CA ALA A 97 6.22 -17.90 26.72
C ALA A 97 5.31 -19.13 26.78
N VAL A 98 5.29 -19.93 25.72
CA VAL A 98 4.62 -21.24 25.68
C VAL A 98 5.66 -22.32 25.44
N PHE A 99 5.66 -23.32 26.31
CA PHE A 99 6.64 -24.40 26.34
C PHE A 99 6.00 -25.71 25.90
N PHE A 100 6.44 -26.23 24.76
CA PHE A 100 6.04 -27.51 24.20
C PHE A 100 7.18 -28.51 24.44
N HIS A 101 6.94 -29.65 25.08
CA HIS A 101 7.98 -30.65 25.19
C HIS A 101 7.43 -32.07 25.23
N ASN A 102 8.28 -33.02 24.85
CA ASN A 102 8.00 -34.46 24.96
C ASN A 102 8.83 -35.15 26.06
N GLY A 103 9.70 -34.39 26.74
CA GLY A 103 10.61 -34.87 27.78
C GLY A 103 12.02 -35.17 27.29
N GLY A 104 12.19 -35.39 25.98
CA GLY A 104 13.51 -35.52 25.34
C GLY A 104 13.96 -34.25 24.62
N ALA A 105 13.03 -33.48 24.07
CA ALA A 105 13.26 -32.20 23.40
C ALA A 105 12.09 -31.25 23.69
N SER A 106 12.31 -29.96 23.44
CA SER A 106 11.32 -28.92 23.64
C SER A 106 11.41 -27.82 22.60
N GLU A 107 10.26 -27.23 22.29
CA GLU A 107 10.12 -26.01 21.51
C GLU A 107 9.50 -24.93 22.39
N THR A 108 10.21 -23.81 22.55
CA THR A 108 9.70 -22.69 23.34
C THR A 108 9.32 -21.54 22.42
N TYR A 109 8.05 -21.19 22.41
CA TYR A 109 7.57 -20.00 21.71
C TYR A 109 7.63 -18.77 22.59
N PHE A 110 8.29 -17.72 22.10
CA PHE A 110 8.52 -16.47 22.82
C PHE A 110 8.49 -15.29 21.85
N GLY A 111 7.99 -14.13 22.28
CA GLY A 111 7.86 -12.95 21.42
C GLY A 111 7.11 -13.24 20.11
N ALA A 112 7.85 -13.54 19.05
CA ALA A 112 7.37 -14.03 17.77
C ALA A 112 8.38 -15.01 17.14
N SER A 113 8.96 -15.89 17.95
CA SER A 113 10.09 -16.76 17.62
C SER A 113 10.04 -18.07 18.40
N TYR A 114 10.73 -19.09 17.90
CA TYR A 114 10.96 -20.34 18.61
C TYR A 114 12.44 -20.56 18.91
N TYR A 115 12.73 -21.28 19.97
CA TYR A 115 14.02 -21.94 20.15
C TYR A 115 13.81 -23.36 20.68
N GLN A 116 14.73 -24.24 20.28
CA GLN A 116 14.75 -25.62 20.70
C GLN A 116 15.68 -25.81 21.90
N ALA A 117 15.27 -26.60 22.88
CA ALA A 117 16.09 -26.93 24.05
C ALA A 117 15.99 -28.39 24.49
N TYR A 118 17.04 -28.88 25.14
CA TYR A 118 17.18 -30.26 25.62
C TYR A 118 17.41 -30.31 27.13
N PRO A 119 16.96 -31.37 27.83
CA PRO A 119 17.13 -31.52 29.27
C PRO A 119 18.61 -31.73 29.64
N GLN A 120 19.07 -31.02 30.67
CA GLN A 120 20.43 -31.05 31.24
C GLN A 120 20.33 -31.02 32.78
N GLY A 121 19.77 -32.08 33.37
CA GLY A 121 19.43 -32.11 34.79
C GLY A 121 18.21 -31.24 35.08
N GLU A 122 18.33 -30.25 35.98
CA GLU A 122 17.25 -29.31 36.28
C GLU A 122 17.07 -28.19 35.23
N TRP A 123 17.95 -28.13 34.23
CA TRP A 123 17.97 -27.07 33.23
C TRP A 123 17.55 -27.59 31.86
N TRP A 124 16.92 -26.73 31.07
CA TRP A 124 16.75 -26.88 29.63
C TRP A 124 17.82 -26.08 28.91
N GLY A 125 18.78 -26.76 28.28
CA GLY A 125 19.85 -26.13 27.51
C GLY A 125 19.39 -25.85 26.09
N MET A 126 19.39 -24.58 25.69
CA MET A 126 19.09 -24.17 24.32
C MET A 126 20.12 -24.75 23.35
N SER A 127 19.63 -25.24 22.21
CA SER A 127 20.48 -25.71 21.12
C SER A 127 20.60 -24.66 20.02
N HIS A 128 19.48 -24.17 19.50
CA HIS A 128 19.42 -23.20 18.42
C HIS A 128 18.05 -22.52 18.33
N GLY A 129 17.97 -21.42 17.59
CA GLY A 129 16.69 -20.81 17.23
C GLY A 129 15.97 -21.66 16.18
N GLU A 130 14.64 -21.76 16.26
CA GLU A 130 13.84 -22.64 15.40
C GLU A 130 12.83 -21.84 14.53
N PRO A 131 13.31 -20.95 13.64
CA PRO A 131 12.44 -20.04 12.89
C PRO A 131 11.53 -20.76 11.89
N PHE A 132 11.79 -22.03 11.59
CA PHE A 132 10.96 -22.78 10.65
C PHE A 132 9.59 -23.15 11.23
N LEU A 133 9.48 -23.23 12.56
CA LEU A 133 8.21 -23.37 13.28
C LEU A 133 7.32 -22.14 13.21
N LEU A 134 7.79 -21.01 12.68
CA LEU A 134 6.91 -19.87 12.36
C LEU A 134 5.90 -20.21 11.25
N ARG A 135 6.09 -21.32 10.51
CA ARG A 135 5.05 -21.90 9.64
C ARG A 135 3.88 -22.49 10.44
N SER A 136 4.16 -23.02 11.62
CA SER A 136 3.15 -23.64 12.49
C SER A 136 2.31 -22.57 13.19
N TYR A 137 2.96 -21.55 13.75
CA TYR A 137 2.30 -20.44 14.41
C TYR A 137 3.22 -19.22 14.46
N SER A 138 2.74 -18.06 14.03
CA SER A 138 3.45 -16.78 14.08
C SER A 138 2.65 -15.67 14.74
N GLY A 139 1.64 -16.06 15.55
CA GLY A 139 0.70 -15.16 16.21
C GLY A 139 1.16 -14.68 17.58
N LYS A 140 0.27 -14.03 18.33
CA LYS A 140 0.65 -13.50 19.65
C LYS A 140 0.85 -14.63 20.68
N VAL A 141 1.93 -14.58 21.47
CA VAL A 141 2.28 -15.65 22.43
C VAL A 141 1.21 -15.88 23.49
N ASP A 142 0.57 -14.81 23.97
CA ASP A 142 -0.50 -14.84 24.97
C ASP A 142 -1.77 -15.54 24.47
N LYS A 143 -1.98 -15.63 23.16
CA LYS A 143 -3.09 -16.39 22.56
C LYS A 143 -2.80 -17.88 22.41
N LEU A 144 -1.54 -18.26 22.24
CA LEU A 144 -1.17 -19.63 21.83
C LEU A 144 -1.64 -20.69 22.82
N GLY A 145 -1.59 -20.43 24.13
CA GLY A 145 -2.12 -21.37 25.14
C GLY A 145 -3.61 -21.66 24.97
N GLY A 146 -4.42 -20.65 24.67
CA GLY A 146 -5.85 -20.80 24.40
C GLY A 146 -6.13 -21.54 23.09
N VAL A 147 -5.39 -21.20 22.03
CA VAL A 147 -5.45 -21.89 20.72
C VAL A 147 -5.15 -23.39 20.86
N VAL A 148 -4.08 -23.73 21.59
CA VAL A 148 -3.73 -25.14 21.85
C VAL A 148 -4.86 -25.86 22.59
N LYS A 149 -5.47 -25.22 23.58
CA LYS A 149 -6.60 -25.80 24.32
C LYS A 149 -7.79 -26.09 23.40
N GLU A 150 -8.15 -25.15 22.52
CA GLU A 150 -9.25 -25.35 21.57
C GLU A 150 -8.98 -26.51 20.59
N ILE A 151 -7.74 -26.63 20.10
CA ILE A 151 -7.32 -27.76 19.26
C ILE A 151 -7.43 -29.09 20.02
N LEU A 152 -7.03 -29.12 21.30
CA LEU A 152 -7.16 -30.31 22.16
C LEU A 152 -8.61 -30.67 22.45
N ASP A 153 -9.51 -29.68 22.51
CA ASP A 153 -10.96 -29.87 22.61
C ASP A 153 -11.58 -30.35 21.27
N GLY A 154 -10.75 -30.64 20.26
CA GLY A 154 -11.16 -31.21 18.98
C GLY A 154 -11.62 -30.17 17.94
N LYS A 155 -11.45 -28.88 18.21
CA LYS A 155 -11.82 -27.81 17.28
C LYS A 155 -10.77 -27.64 16.18
N GLU A 156 -11.25 -27.26 15.00
CA GLU A 156 -10.41 -26.67 13.97
C GLU A 156 -10.42 -25.16 14.17
N VAL A 157 -9.22 -24.56 14.21
CA VAL A 157 -9.01 -23.14 14.46
C VAL A 157 -8.22 -22.53 13.31
N ILE A 158 -8.27 -21.21 13.19
CA ILE A 158 -7.48 -20.46 12.21
C ILE A 158 -6.35 -19.76 12.94
N VAL A 159 -5.11 -20.00 12.53
CA VAL A 159 -3.92 -19.42 13.15
C VAL A 159 -3.04 -18.73 12.11
N PRO A 160 -2.34 -17.64 12.48
CA PRO A 160 -1.32 -17.06 11.62
C PRO A 160 -0.09 -17.98 11.54
N GLY A 161 0.49 -18.13 10.35
CA GLY A 161 1.76 -18.78 10.09
C GLY A 161 2.49 -18.06 8.95
N MET A 162 3.82 -18.09 8.94
CA MET A 162 4.61 -17.45 7.89
C MET A 162 4.77 -18.34 6.65
N VAL A 163 4.81 -17.72 5.47
CA VAL A 163 4.94 -18.41 4.18
C VAL A 163 6.37 -18.81 3.88
N ASP A 164 6.49 -20.01 3.33
CA ASP A 164 7.72 -20.56 2.80
C ASP A 164 7.98 -20.04 1.38
N GLY A 165 8.78 -18.97 1.27
CA GLY A 165 9.25 -18.43 0.00
C GLY A 165 10.76 -18.35 -0.02
N ASP A 166 11.31 -17.55 0.89
CA ASP A 166 12.74 -17.45 1.17
C ASP A 166 13.00 -17.88 2.62
N LYS A 167 13.85 -18.90 2.81
CA LYS A 167 14.22 -19.38 4.15
C LYS A 167 14.84 -18.26 4.99
N GLU A 168 15.60 -17.35 4.39
CA GLU A 168 16.18 -16.20 5.09
C GLU A 168 15.11 -15.22 5.61
N ALA A 169 13.97 -15.11 4.92
CA ALA A 169 12.88 -14.24 5.35
C ALA A 169 12.22 -14.72 6.65
N LEU A 170 12.24 -16.02 6.94
CA LEU A 170 11.76 -16.57 8.22
C LEU A 170 12.74 -16.28 9.35
N HIS A 171 14.05 -16.45 9.10
CA HIS A 171 15.09 -16.05 10.06
C HIS A 171 15.01 -14.56 10.40
N LYS A 172 14.71 -13.72 9.41
CA LYS A 172 14.55 -12.26 9.59
C LYS A 172 13.14 -11.84 10.02
N LYS A 173 12.18 -12.77 10.06
CA LYS A 173 10.75 -12.54 10.35
C LYS A 173 10.10 -11.50 9.43
N THR A 174 10.59 -11.42 8.20
CA THR A 174 10.07 -10.57 7.13
C THR A 174 9.22 -11.35 6.13
N ALA A 175 9.04 -12.66 6.34
CA ALA A 175 8.17 -13.49 5.53
C ALA A 175 6.70 -13.06 5.67
N LYS A 176 5.94 -13.19 4.58
CA LYS A 176 4.50 -12.88 4.58
C LYS A 176 3.76 -13.79 5.55
N VAL A 177 2.77 -13.24 6.26
CA VAL A 177 1.91 -13.99 7.18
C VAL A 177 0.63 -14.41 6.48
N GLN A 178 0.32 -15.70 6.54
CA GLN A 178 -0.91 -16.31 6.07
C GLN A 178 -1.72 -16.88 7.25
N ARG A 179 -3.02 -17.02 7.05
CA ARG A 179 -3.95 -17.67 7.98
C ARG A 179 -4.12 -19.12 7.54
N LEU A 180 -3.87 -20.04 8.46
CA LEU A 180 -3.90 -21.49 8.24
C LEU A 180 -4.92 -22.17 9.14
N ARG A 181 -5.65 -23.15 8.60
CA ARG A 181 -6.42 -24.10 9.41
C ARG A 181 -5.45 -24.94 10.23
N ALA A 182 -5.71 -25.08 11.53
CA ALA A 182 -4.96 -25.92 12.44
C ALA A 182 -5.92 -26.79 13.27
N SER A 183 -5.63 -28.08 13.35
CA SER A 183 -6.35 -29.03 14.20
C SER A 183 -5.52 -30.29 14.40
N LEU A 184 -5.93 -31.18 15.32
CA LEU A 184 -5.30 -32.50 15.47
C LEU A 184 -5.51 -33.42 14.25
N LYS A 185 -6.36 -33.03 13.28
CA LYS A 185 -6.55 -33.77 12.03
C LYS A 185 -5.55 -33.36 10.93
N LEU A 186 -4.94 -32.18 11.07
CA LEU A 186 -4.01 -31.61 10.09
C LEU A 186 -2.57 -31.80 10.58
N GLN A 187 -1.98 -32.95 10.25
CA GLN A 187 -0.66 -33.35 10.73
C GLN A 187 0.47 -33.05 9.73
N ASP A 188 0.16 -33.11 8.43
CA ASP A 188 1.09 -32.77 7.36
C ASP A 188 0.94 -31.30 6.97
N TYR A 189 2.08 -30.60 6.83
CA TYR A 189 2.09 -29.21 6.40
C TYR A 189 1.72 -29.09 4.92
N ASN A 190 0.53 -28.57 4.65
CA ASN A 190 0.05 -28.30 3.29
C ASN A 190 -0.55 -26.88 3.23
N PRO A 191 0.28 -25.87 2.94
CA PRO A 191 -0.16 -24.49 3.00
C PRO A 191 -1.16 -24.15 1.91
N LYS A 192 -1.32 -24.95 0.84
CA LYS A 192 -2.38 -24.73 -0.17
C LYS A 192 -3.74 -25.24 0.29
N ARG A 193 -3.77 -26.41 0.94
CA ARG A 193 -4.99 -27.01 1.51
C ARG A 193 -5.49 -26.20 2.71
N ASP A 194 -4.55 -25.79 3.55
CA ASP A 194 -4.84 -25.20 4.86
C ASP A 194 -4.98 -23.67 4.79
N PHE A 195 -4.67 -23.05 3.65
CA PHE A 195 -4.82 -21.61 3.43
C PHE A 195 -6.25 -21.13 3.65
N VAL A 196 -6.39 -20.05 4.40
CA VAL A 196 -7.66 -19.35 4.62
C VAL A 196 -7.61 -17.93 4.08
N GLY A 197 -6.47 -17.25 4.21
CA GLY A 197 -6.30 -15.86 3.81
C GLY A 197 -4.93 -15.33 4.18
N TRP A 198 -4.66 -14.06 3.89
CA TRP A 198 -3.42 -13.38 4.30
C TRP A 198 -3.68 -12.51 5.54
N GLY A 199 -2.65 -12.27 6.36
CA GLY A 199 -2.72 -11.39 7.53
C GLY A 199 -2.70 -12.11 8.88
N GLY A 200 -2.62 -11.32 9.95
CA GLY A 200 -2.44 -11.78 11.32
C GLY A 200 -3.74 -11.93 12.11
N ASP A 201 -3.58 -11.88 13.43
CA ASP A 201 -4.58 -12.08 14.48
C ASP A 201 -5.56 -10.89 14.66
N ASP A 202 -5.75 -10.08 13.60
CA ASP A 202 -5.89 -8.63 13.74
C ASP A 202 -7.31 -8.15 14.03
N ILE A 203 -8.36 -8.79 13.49
CA ILE A 203 -9.76 -8.38 13.70
C ILE A 203 -10.43 -9.22 14.79
N ARG A 204 -10.87 -8.58 15.87
CA ARG A 204 -11.54 -9.23 17.02
C ARG A 204 -12.87 -8.57 17.33
N ARG A 205 -13.80 -9.32 17.93
CA ARG A 205 -15.02 -8.72 18.50
C ARG A 205 -14.68 -7.76 19.65
N ILE A 206 -15.49 -6.71 19.79
CA ILE A 206 -15.35 -5.71 20.84
C ILE A 206 -16.67 -5.56 21.61
N ALA A 207 -16.58 -5.36 22.93
CA ALA A 207 -17.73 -5.17 23.81
C ALA A 207 -17.69 -3.79 24.45
N GLY A 208 -18.87 -3.18 24.65
CA GLY A 208 -19.03 -1.88 25.29
C GLY A 208 -18.96 -0.67 24.34
N MET A 209 -18.93 -0.90 23.02
CA MET A 209 -19.02 0.15 22.00
C MET A 209 -20.23 -0.14 21.09
N PRO A 210 -21.45 0.32 21.42
CA PRO A 210 -22.66 -0.11 20.71
C PRO A 210 -22.68 0.19 19.20
N GLY A 211 -21.91 1.18 18.73
CA GLY A 211 -21.78 1.48 17.31
C GLY A 211 -20.78 0.59 16.56
N PHE A 212 -20.04 -0.29 17.25
CA PHE A 212 -18.99 -1.11 16.65
C PHE A 212 -18.98 -2.54 17.21
N ASP A 213 -18.89 -3.56 16.35
CA ASP A 213 -18.88 -4.97 16.78
C ASP A 213 -17.49 -5.62 16.74
N LYS A 214 -16.57 -5.08 15.95
CA LYS A 214 -15.18 -5.55 15.83
C LYS A 214 -14.17 -4.42 15.82
N LEU A 215 -12.94 -4.78 16.14
CA LEU A 215 -11.76 -3.93 16.11
C LEU A 215 -10.61 -4.67 15.44
N GLY A 216 -9.91 -3.99 14.53
CA GLY A 216 -8.66 -4.43 13.91
C GLY A 216 -7.47 -3.58 14.35
N SER A 217 -6.34 -4.18 14.77
CA SER A 217 -5.07 -3.41 14.80
C SER A 217 -4.51 -3.35 13.38
N LEU A 218 -4.08 -2.16 12.96
CA LEU A 218 -3.48 -1.93 11.64
C LEU A 218 -1.95 -1.78 11.73
N GLY A 219 -1.39 -2.02 12.91
CA GLY A 219 0.01 -1.77 13.22
C GLY A 219 0.32 -0.27 13.39
N GLY A 220 1.58 0.01 13.70
CA GLY A 220 2.10 1.37 13.87
C GLY A 220 2.95 1.82 12.69
N THR A 221 2.76 3.08 12.27
CA THR A 221 3.69 3.81 11.38
C THR A 221 4.88 4.43 12.15
N GLY A 222 5.10 3.99 13.39
CA GLY A 222 5.96 4.63 14.38
C GLY A 222 5.17 5.49 15.38
N PRO A 223 5.84 6.22 16.29
CA PRO A 223 5.16 7.09 17.26
C PRO A 223 4.32 8.20 16.61
N ASP A 224 4.58 8.51 15.34
CA ASP A 224 4.03 9.65 14.62
C ASP A 224 3.07 9.21 13.50
N ALA A 225 1.94 8.56 13.80
CA ALA A 225 0.86 8.45 12.81
C ALA A 225 0.33 9.85 12.48
N LEU A 226 0.00 10.11 11.22
CA LEU A 226 -0.36 11.45 10.72
C LEU A 226 -1.69 11.47 9.98
N ALA A 227 -1.93 10.49 9.11
CA ALA A 227 -3.10 10.47 8.22
C ALA A 227 -3.54 9.03 7.91
N ALA A 228 -4.79 8.89 7.47
CA ALA A 228 -5.36 7.68 6.94
C ALA A 228 -6.20 7.99 5.70
N SER A 229 -6.23 7.08 4.73
CA SER A 229 -7.07 7.12 3.54
C SER A 229 -7.59 5.71 3.25
N ALA A 230 -8.74 5.60 2.60
CA ALA A 230 -9.29 4.32 2.15
C ALA A 230 -9.59 4.33 0.65
N ILE A 231 -9.13 3.31 -0.07
CA ILE A 231 -9.28 3.20 -1.53
C ILE A 231 -9.09 1.76 -1.99
N ASP A 232 -9.83 1.31 -3.00
CA ASP A 232 -9.59 0.01 -3.67
C ASP A 232 -8.42 0.17 -4.65
N PHE A 233 -7.20 -0.08 -4.19
CA PHE A 233 -6.01 0.10 -5.04
C PHE A 233 -5.64 -1.17 -5.81
N ASP A 234 -6.17 -2.35 -5.45
CA ASP A 234 -5.87 -3.58 -6.18
C ASP A 234 -6.93 -3.95 -7.23
N GLY A 235 -8.08 -3.29 -7.19
CA GLY A 235 -9.20 -3.47 -8.10
C GLY A 235 -10.03 -4.72 -7.78
N ASP A 236 -9.97 -5.24 -6.55
CA ASP A 236 -10.74 -6.43 -6.14
C ASP A 236 -12.18 -6.11 -5.69
N GLY A 237 -12.53 -4.82 -5.62
CA GLY A 237 -13.84 -4.32 -5.20
C GLY A 237 -13.98 -4.10 -3.70
N LYS A 238 -12.94 -4.37 -2.90
CA LYS A 238 -12.89 -4.03 -1.47
C LYS A 238 -12.02 -2.80 -1.28
N LEU A 239 -12.43 -1.95 -0.35
CA LEU A 239 -11.60 -0.79 0.01
C LEU A 239 -10.41 -1.26 0.84
N ASP A 240 -9.22 -0.83 0.44
CA ASP A 240 -7.96 -0.98 1.16
C ASP A 240 -7.69 0.24 2.04
N ILE A 241 -6.70 0.14 2.94
CA ILE A 241 -6.33 1.22 3.86
C ILE A 241 -4.92 1.71 3.56
N VAL A 242 -4.69 3.01 3.70
CA VAL A 242 -3.37 3.62 3.62
C VAL A 242 -3.13 4.40 4.90
N LEU A 243 -2.04 4.11 5.61
CA LEU A 243 -1.64 4.83 6.81
C LEU A 243 -0.32 5.57 6.57
N LEU A 244 -0.29 6.84 6.97
CA LEU A 244 0.89 7.67 6.89
C LEU A 244 1.44 7.95 8.28
N GLY A 245 2.76 7.89 8.40
CA GLY A 245 3.49 8.45 9.53
C GLY A 245 4.75 9.19 9.10
N ALA A 246 5.41 9.82 10.07
CA ALA A 246 6.58 10.65 9.80
C ALA A 246 7.72 9.93 9.08
N ASN A 247 7.87 8.62 9.29
CA ASN A 247 8.96 7.81 8.75
C ASN A 247 8.48 6.59 7.94
N ARG A 248 7.17 6.40 7.78
CA ARG A 248 6.63 5.21 7.11
C ARG A 248 5.31 5.51 6.42
N VAL A 249 5.12 4.89 5.26
CA VAL A 249 3.82 4.77 4.58
C VAL A 249 3.47 3.28 4.50
N MET A 250 2.26 2.91 4.91
CA MET A 250 1.77 1.54 4.89
C MET A 250 0.54 1.46 4.01
N LEU A 251 0.61 0.66 2.94
CA LEU A 251 -0.56 0.30 2.14
C LEU A 251 -1.03 -1.06 2.64
N LEU A 252 -2.27 -1.15 3.06
CA LEU A 252 -2.86 -2.31 3.73
C LEU A 252 -4.00 -2.84 2.86
N GLN A 253 -3.69 -3.83 2.04
CA GLN A 253 -4.63 -4.50 1.17
C GLN A 253 -5.64 -5.32 2.00
N ASN A 254 -6.92 -5.13 1.74
CA ASN A 254 -8.02 -5.76 2.45
C ASN A 254 -8.37 -7.12 1.84
N ASN A 255 -8.08 -8.19 2.56
CA ASN A 255 -8.38 -9.55 2.10
C ASN A 255 -9.81 -9.99 2.44
N GLY A 256 -10.58 -9.16 3.15
CA GLY A 256 -11.94 -9.42 3.64
C GLY A 256 -11.98 -9.90 5.10
N ASP A 257 -10.94 -10.58 5.57
CA ASP A 257 -10.83 -11.09 6.95
C ASP A 257 -9.52 -10.71 7.64
N GLY A 258 -8.76 -9.80 7.03
CA GLY A 258 -7.49 -9.29 7.50
C GLY A 258 -6.81 -8.39 6.47
N PHE A 259 -5.76 -7.68 6.89
CA PHE A 259 -5.01 -6.77 6.04
C PHE A 259 -3.61 -7.31 5.74
N SER A 260 -3.13 -7.05 4.53
CA SER A 260 -1.76 -7.39 4.11
C SER A 260 -1.03 -6.17 3.61
N GLU A 261 0.23 -6.01 4.03
CA GLU A 261 1.00 -4.85 3.62
C GLU A 261 1.53 -4.99 2.19
N VAL A 262 1.34 -3.93 1.41
CA VAL A 262 1.86 -3.72 0.07
C VAL A 262 2.95 -2.66 0.14
N ALA A 263 4.10 -2.94 -0.46
CA ALA A 263 5.23 -2.02 -0.47
C ALA A 263 5.19 -1.12 -1.71
N LEU A 264 5.47 0.17 -1.51
CA LEU A 264 5.79 1.08 -2.61
C LEU A 264 7.23 0.83 -3.09
N PRO A 265 7.45 0.61 -4.39
CA PRO A 265 8.77 0.23 -4.91
C PRO A 265 9.79 1.34 -4.66
N GLY A 266 10.94 0.99 -4.07
CA GLY A 266 12.04 1.92 -3.85
C GLY A 266 11.77 3.03 -2.84
N PHE A 267 10.70 2.94 -2.05
CA PHE A 267 10.33 3.94 -1.06
C PHE A 267 10.23 3.35 0.35
N ALA A 268 11.00 3.93 1.28
CA ALA A 268 11.05 3.52 2.69
C ALA A 268 10.90 4.72 3.64
N GLY A 269 10.36 5.85 3.14
CA GLY A 269 10.19 7.08 3.91
C GLY A 269 8.76 7.26 4.45
N GLY A 270 8.55 8.39 5.15
CA GLY A 270 7.23 8.84 5.55
C GLY A 270 6.63 9.88 4.61
N ALA A 271 5.35 10.15 4.81
CA ALA A 271 4.61 11.18 4.09
C ALA A 271 3.68 11.92 5.05
N ARG A 272 3.32 13.16 4.70
CA ARG A 272 2.35 13.97 5.45
C ARG A 272 0.95 13.93 4.85
N SER A 273 0.87 13.63 3.55
CA SER A 273 -0.37 13.53 2.81
C SER A 273 -0.27 12.46 1.74
N VAL A 274 -1.38 11.79 1.48
CA VAL A 274 -1.59 10.91 0.32
C VAL A 274 -2.90 11.32 -0.32
N VAL A 275 -2.89 11.49 -1.63
CA VAL A 275 -4.10 11.79 -2.40
C VAL A 275 -4.12 10.94 -3.65
N TRP A 276 -5.32 10.59 -4.10
CA TRP A 276 -5.53 9.61 -5.15
C TRP A 276 -6.24 10.24 -6.35
N ALA A 277 -5.79 9.91 -7.55
CA ALA A 277 -6.47 10.24 -8.80
C ALA A 277 -6.00 9.29 -9.89
N ASP A 278 -6.80 9.10 -10.92
CA ASP A 278 -6.37 8.45 -12.15
C ASP A 278 -5.75 9.51 -13.08
N TYR A 279 -4.47 9.82 -12.88
CA TYR A 279 -3.82 10.92 -13.62
C TYR A 279 -3.52 10.53 -15.08
N ASN A 280 -3.49 9.23 -15.37
CA ASN A 280 -3.11 8.66 -16.67
C ASN A 280 -4.33 8.10 -17.47
N ALA A 281 -5.55 8.19 -16.91
CA ALA A 281 -6.81 7.62 -17.40
C ALA A 281 -6.77 6.12 -17.77
N ASP A 282 -6.07 5.30 -16.99
CA ASP A 282 -6.09 3.85 -17.13
C ASP A 282 -7.24 3.17 -16.34
N GLY A 283 -7.95 3.96 -15.53
CA GLY A 283 -9.06 3.53 -14.67
C GLY A 283 -8.62 3.04 -13.30
N LEU A 284 -7.33 3.16 -12.95
CA LEU A 284 -6.79 2.79 -11.65
C LEU A 284 -6.43 4.04 -10.85
N PRO A 285 -6.61 4.01 -9.52
CA PRO A 285 -6.22 5.13 -8.68
C PRO A 285 -4.70 5.15 -8.46
N ASP A 286 -4.05 6.24 -8.88
CA ASP A 286 -2.63 6.51 -8.64
C ASP A 286 -2.42 7.31 -7.36
N ALA A 287 -1.30 7.08 -6.67
CA ALA A 287 -0.99 7.73 -5.41
C ALA A 287 -0.03 8.90 -5.61
N LEU A 288 -0.35 10.06 -5.04
CA LEU A 288 0.57 11.18 -4.88
C LEU A 288 0.84 11.43 -3.39
N LEU A 289 2.11 11.34 -3.00
CA LEU A 289 2.56 11.60 -1.64
C LEU A 289 3.22 12.96 -1.51
N ALA A 290 2.83 13.72 -0.49
CA ALA A 290 3.60 14.87 0.00
C ALA A 290 4.62 14.40 1.03
N THR A 291 5.92 14.41 0.69
CA THR A 291 6.99 14.02 1.60
C THR A 291 7.90 15.20 1.96
N PRO A 292 8.62 15.14 3.10
CA PRO A 292 9.57 16.19 3.48
C PRO A 292 10.65 16.47 2.42
N THR A 293 10.96 15.49 1.56
CA THR A 293 12.00 15.57 0.53
C THR A 293 11.46 15.84 -0.88
N GLY A 294 10.15 16.07 -1.03
CA GLY A 294 9.50 16.35 -2.31
C GLY A 294 8.30 15.44 -2.57
N PRO A 295 7.59 15.65 -3.70
CA PRO A 295 6.45 14.82 -4.04
C PRO A 295 6.91 13.44 -4.51
N ARG A 296 6.11 12.41 -4.27
CA ARG A 296 6.30 11.09 -4.88
C ARG A 296 5.04 10.65 -5.60
N LEU A 297 5.18 10.32 -6.88
CA LEU A 297 4.07 9.85 -7.71
C LEU A 297 4.24 8.35 -7.94
N PHE A 298 3.25 7.57 -7.50
CA PHE A 298 3.21 6.14 -7.70
C PHE A 298 2.03 5.78 -8.57
N THR A 299 2.34 5.27 -9.76
CA THR A 299 1.34 4.80 -10.71
C THR A 299 0.92 3.40 -10.36
N ASN A 300 -0.38 3.19 -10.24
CA ASN A 300 -0.96 1.89 -10.00
C ASN A 300 -0.96 1.08 -11.30
N THR A 301 -0.36 -0.09 -11.26
CA THR A 301 -0.31 -1.01 -12.42
C THR A 301 -1.29 -2.18 -12.30
N GLY A 302 -2.18 -2.11 -11.30
CA GLY A 302 -3.20 -3.10 -10.98
C GLY A 302 -2.72 -4.18 -10.02
N LYS A 303 -3.67 -4.88 -9.38
CA LYS A 303 -3.42 -6.00 -8.45
C LYS A 303 -2.48 -5.63 -7.29
N GLY A 304 -2.59 -4.39 -6.80
CA GLY A 304 -1.79 -3.88 -5.70
C GLY A 304 -0.30 -3.68 -6.08
N GLN A 305 0.00 -3.52 -7.36
CA GLN A 305 1.36 -3.21 -7.83
C GLN A 305 1.47 -1.74 -8.21
N PHE A 306 2.61 -1.15 -7.89
CA PHE A 306 2.90 0.25 -8.18
C PHE A 306 4.22 0.40 -8.93
N ARG A 307 4.38 1.53 -9.62
CA ARG A 307 5.62 2.02 -10.22
C ARG A 307 5.92 3.43 -9.71
N ASP A 308 7.15 3.70 -9.32
CA ASP A 308 7.59 5.07 -9.00
C ASP A 308 7.77 5.88 -10.31
N ASP A 309 6.89 6.85 -10.51
CA ASP A 309 6.89 7.80 -11.64
C ASP A 309 7.15 9.24 -11.17
N SER A 310 7.78 9.42 -10.01
CA SER A 310 8.14 10.74 -9.48
C SER A 310 9.00 11.56 -10.47
N LYS A 311 9.70 10.90 -11.40
CA LYS A 311 10.44 11.53 -12.50
C LYS A 311 9.58 12.28 -13.52
N LEU A 312 8.27 12.00 -13.57
CA LEU A 312 7.32 12.69 -14.46
C LEU A 312 6.91 14.07 -13.93
N LEU A 313 7.13 14.31 -12.64
CA LEU A 313 6.91 15.60 -11.98
C LEU A 313 8.10 16.55 -12.24
N PRO A 314 7.86 17.87 -12.28
CA PRO A 314 8.93 18.87 -12.29
C PRO A 314 9.96 18.65 -11.18
N GLN A 315 11.23 18.67 -11.56
CA GLN A 315 12.36 18.48 -10.64
C GLN A 315 12.82 19.85 -10.11
N GLU A 316 12.04 20.44 -9.21
CA GLU A 316 12.37 21.71 -8.57
C GLU A 316 12.76 21.54 -7.09
N PRO A 317 13.52 22.50 -6.50
CA PRO A 317 13.84 22.49 -5.08
C PRO A 317 12.56 22.45 -4.21
N CYS A 318 12.37 21.33 -3.52
CA CYS A 318 11.28 21.15 -2.56
C CYS A 318 11.79 21.43 -1.15
N TYR A 319 11.12 22.33 -0.44
CA TYR A 319 11.51 22.79 0.89
C TYR A 319 10.44 22.36 1.89
N ASN A 320 10.33 21.03 2.09
CA ASN A 320 9.45 20.41 3.08
C ASN A 320 7.96 20.49 2.72
N LEU A 321 7.46 19.59 1.85
CA LEU A 321 6.04 19.57 1.50
C LEU A 321 5.18 19.25 2.73
N THR A 322 4.07 19.97 2.87
CA THR A 322 3.11 19.78 3.96
C THR A 322 1.85 19.05 3.50
N ALA A 323 1.37 19.31 2.29
CA ALA A 323 0.18 18.71 1.71
C ALA A 323 0.30 18.56 0.19
N ALA A 324 -0.54 17.69 -0.36
CA ALA A 324 -0.76 17.52 -1.79
C ALA A 324 -2.26 17.45 -2.05
N ALA A 325 -2.69 17.84 -3.24
CA ALA A 325 -4.06 17.70 -3.72
C ALA A 325 -4.07 17.49 -5.24
N TRP A 326 -5.09 16.79 -5.71
CA TRP A 326 -5.45 16.72 -7.13
C TRP A 326 -6.52 17.76 -7.44
N LEU A 327 -6.52 18.33 -8.64
CA LEU A 327 -7.58 19.22 -9.13
C LEU A 327 -7.53 19.30 -10.65
N ASP A 328 -8.60 19.73 -11.30
CA ASP A 328 -8.58 20.08 -12.73
C ASP A 328 -8.53 21.61 -12.86
N ALA A 329 -7.33 22.19 -12.78
CA ALA A 329 -7.16 23.64 -12.62
C ALA A 329 -7.50 24.40 -13.90
N ASP A 330 -7.12 23.86 -15.06
CA ASP A 330 -7.40 24.48 -16.36
C ASP A 330 -8.64 23.95 -17.07
N GLY A 331 -9.29 22.93 -16.51
CA GLY A 331 -10.58 22.43 -16.96
C GLY A 331 -10.49 21.54 -18.19
N ASP A 332 -9.33 20.96 -18.47
CA ASP A 332 -9.11 20.03 -19.58
C ASP A 332 -9.59 18.60 -19.25
N GLY A 333 -9.93 18.36 -17.98
CA GLY A 333 -10.40 17.08 -17.48
C GLY A 333 -9.29 16.11 -17.11
N HIS A 334 -8.05 16.57 -17.02
CA HIS A 334 -6.90 15.84 -16.54
C HIS A 334 -6.53 16.31 -15.12
N PRO A 335 -6.37 15.40 -14.15
CA PRO A 335 -5.94 15.80 -12.81
C PRO A 335 -4.54 16.46 -12.83
N ASP A 336 -4.50 17.72 -12.42
CA ASP A 336 -3.34 18.53 -12.07
C ASP A 336 -2.95 18.35 -10.60
N VAL A 337 -1.72 18.71 -10.28
CA VAL A 337 -1.14 18.57 -8.94
C VAL A 337 -1.00 19.93 -8.27
N LEU A 338 -1.57 20.07 -7.07
CA LEU A 338 -1.30 21.19 -6.17
C LEU A 338 -0.51 20.71 -4.95
N LEU A 339 0.64 21.34 -4.67
CA LEU A 339 1.49 21.01 -3.52
C LEU A 339 1.67 22.23 -2.62
N ALA A 340 1.58 22.01 -1.31
CA ALA A 340 1.95 23.00 -0.32
C ALA A 340 3.44 22.86 0.02
N ASN A 341 4.25 23.83 -0.42
CA ASN A 341 5.69 23.85 -0.19
C ASN A 341 5.97 24.72 1.05
N GLY A 342 6.24 24.09 2.19
CA GLY A 342 5.98 24.63 3.53
C GLY A 342 6.48 26.05 3.87
N PHE A 343 7.40 26.63 3.10
CA PHE A 343 7.88 28.01 3.25
C PHE A 343 8.06 28.81 1.95
N HIS A 344 7.62 28.27 0.80
CA HIS A 344 7.92 28.83 -0.53
C HIS A 344 6.68 28.88 -1.44
N GLY A 345 5.51 29.13 -0.86
CA GLY A 345 4.24 29.21 -1.58
C GLY A 345 3.68 27.85 -1.99
N LEU A 346 2.77 27.88 -2.97
CA LEU A 346 2.15 26.68 -3.51
C LEU A 346 2.78 26.32 -4.85
N ARG A 347 2.74 25.03 -5.20
CA ARG A 347 3.14 24.55 -6.53
C ARG A 347 1.95 23.99 -7.26
N LEU A 348 1.69 24.50 -8.46
CA LEU A 348 0.69 23.96 -9.37
C LEU A 348 1.41 23.35 -10.56
N TYR A 349 1.34 22.03 -10.67
CA TYR A 349 1.89 21.30 -11.81
C TYR A 349 0.75 20.85 -12.71
N ARG A 350 0.71 21.44 -13.90
CA ARG A 350 -0.30 21.14 -14.90
C ARG A 350 0.03 19.83 -15.61
N ASN A 351 -0.94 18.95 -15.73
CA ASN A 351 -0.84 17.72 -16.50
C ASN A 351 -0.85 18.04 -18.00
N LEU A 352 0.21 17.67 -18.71
CA LEU A 352 0.42 17.97 -20.12
C LEU A 352 -0.16 16.93 -21.06
N ARG A 353 -0.98 16.01 -20.56
CA ARG A 353 -1.64 15.05 -21.44
C ARG A 353 -2.37 15.84 -22.53
N GLY A 354 -2.04 15.54 -23.79
CA GLY A 354 -2.79 16.13 -24.90
C GLY A 354 -4.23 15.64 -24.86
N GLU A 355 -5.13 16.30 -25.60
CA GLU A 355 -6.44 15.71 -25.94
C GLU A 355 -6.22 14.38 -26.68
N ASP A 356 -6.02 13.28 -25.95
CA ASP A 356 -5.76 11.98 -26.54
C ASP A 356 -6.92 11.04 -26.22
N LYS A 357 -7.78 10.89 -27.23
CA LYS A 357 -8.90 9.94 -27.27
C LYS A 357 -8.36 8.51 -27.44
N ALA A 358 -7.69 8.00 -26.41
CA ALA A 358 -7.39 6.57 -26.27
C ALA A 358 -7.70 6.23 -24.80
N ALA A 359 -8.88 5.70 -24.47
CA ALA A 359 -9.13 4.26 -24.52
C ALA A 359 -7.95 3.46 -23.94
N LYS A 360 -8.19 2.80 -22.80
CA LYS A 360 -7.30 1.81 -22.16
C LYS A 360 -6.33 1.21 -23.17
N LEU A 361 -5.03 1.54 -23.06
CA LEU A 361 -4.03 0.99 -23.97
C LEU A 361 -4.16 -0.53 -23.98
N PRO A 362 -4.33 -1.17 -25.15
CA PRO A 362 -4.52 -2.61 -25.22
C PRO A 362 -3.33 -3.34 -24.61
N THR A 363 -3.60 -4.27 -23.70
CA THR A 363 -2.54 -5.06 -23.04
C THR A 363 -1.93 -6.07 -24.04
N PRO A 364 -0.63 -5.98 -24.34
CA PRO A 364 0.04 -6.93 -25.24
C PRO A 364 0.22 -8.30 -24.57
N LYS A 365 0.15 -9.37 -25.36
CA LYS A 365 0.64 -10.69 -24.98
C LYS A 365 2.07 -10.88 -25.49
N LEU A 366 2.99 -11.17 -24.58
CA LEU A 366 4.41 -11.24 -24.91
C LEU A 366 4.89 -12.67 -25.10
N GLY A 367 5.59 -12.91 -26.21
CA GLY A 367 6.23 -14.18 -26.52
C GLY A 367 7.55 -14.38 -25.77
N GLU A 368 8.19 -15.51 -26.03
CA GLU A 368 9.47 -15.88 -25.44
C GLU A 368 10.63 -15.07 -26.06
N TRP A 369 11.65 -14.78 -25.25
CA TRP A 369 12.89 -14.19 -25.74
C TRP A 369 13.72 -15.23 -26.49
N HIS A 370 14.28 -14.80 -27.63
CA HIS A 370 15.28 -15.55 -28.38
C HIS A 370 16.54 -14.69 -28.54
N ALA A 371 17.71 -15.31 -28.50
CA ALA A 371 18.98 -14.63 -28.69
C ALA A 371 19.80 -15.33 -29.78
N VAL A 372 20.55 -14.56 -30.57
CA VAL A 372 21.50 -15.09 -31.56
C VAL A 372 22.76 -14.21 -31.61
N GLY A 373 23.90 -14.88 -31.75
CA GLY A 373 25.22 -14.27 -31.72
C GLY A 373 26.27 -15.26 -31.21
N PRO A 374 27.51 -14.84 -31.00
CA PRO A 374 28.04 -13.49 -31.21
C PRO A 374 28.38 -13.23 -32.68
N PHE A 375 28.13 -12.00 -33.16
CA PHE A 375 28.56 -11.51 -34.48
C PHE A 375 29.75 -10.58 -34.37
N ARG A 376 30.64 -10.58 -35.37
CA ARG A 376 31.78 -9.64 -35.40
C ARG A 376 32.16 -9.31 -36.83
N HIS A 377 32.37 -8.02 -37.11
CA HIS A 377 32.86 -7.59 -38.41
C HIS A 377 34.33 -8.03 -38.62
N LYS A 378 34.66 -8.43 -39.85
CA LYS A 378 35.98 -8.96 -40.23
C LYS A 378 37.14 -7.98 -39.95
N ASP A 379 36.92 -6.69 -40.17
CA ASP A 379 37.93 -5.64 -39.96
C ASP A 379 38.00 -5.12 -38.52
N GLY A 380 37.29 -5.75 -37.57
CA GLY A 380 37.36 -5.40 -36.14
C GLY A 380 36.04 -4.90 -35.52
N PRO A 381 35.97 -4.91 -34.17
CA PRO A 381 34.72 -4.71 -33.42
C PRO A 381 34.17 -3.29 -33.48
N GLN A 382 34.99 -2.28 -33.74
CA GLN A 382 34.59 -0.89 -33.92
C GLN A 382 33.57 -0.69 -35.05
N LYS A 383 33.51 -1.62 -36.01
CA LYS A 383 32.53 -1.61 -37.11
C LYS A 383 31.23 -2.36 -36.79
N ASN A 384 31.14 -3.09 -35.67
CA ASN A 384 30.00 -3.95 -35.35
C ASN A 384 28.66 -3.18 -35.31
N TYR A 385 28.67 -1.95 -34.80
CA TYR A 385 27.45 -1.13 -34.70
C TYR A 385 26.85 -0.81 -36.07
N GLU A 386 27.70 -0.35 -37.00
CA GLU A 386 27.30 0.04 -38.35
C GLU A 386 27.11 -1.17 -39.28
N THR A 387 27.69 -2.32 -38.94
CA THR A 387 27.59 -3.54 -39.74
C THR A 387 26.21 -4.15 -39.64
N ALA A 388 25.56 -4.30 -40.78
CA ALA A 388 24.28 -4.97 -40.89
C ALA A 388 24.44 -6.49 -40.96
N PHE A 389 24.14 -7.21 -39.87
CA PHE A 389 24.21 -8.68 -39.83
C PHE A 389 22.88 -9.32 -40.27
N GLY A 390 22.84 -10.63 -40.49
CA GLY A 390 21.65 -11.34 -40.97
C GLY A 390 20.37 -11.11 -40.14
N PRO A 391 20.41 -11.22 -38.81
CA PRO A 391 19.20 -11.12 -37.96
C PRO A 391 18.38 -9.83 -38.08
N GLU A 392 18.97 -8.70 -38.49
CA GLU A 392 18.23 -7.44 -38.69
C GLU A 392 17.56 -7.33 -40.07
N LYS A 393 17.91 -8.19 -41.03
CA LYS A 393 17.36 -8.17 -42.40
C LYS A 393 16.32 -9.26 -42.64
N ASP A 394 16.42 -10.33 -41.88
CA ASP A 394 15.65 -11.54 -42.08
C ASP A 394 14.39 -11.55 -41.20
N ALA A 395 13.30 -12.13 -41.71
CA ALA A 395 12.20 -12.52 -40.85
C ALA A 395 12.71 -13.52 -39.79
N PHE A 396 12.11 -13.46 -38.60
CA PHE A 396 12.48 -14.38 -37.52
C PHE A 396 12.17 -15.83 -37.91
N ASP A 397 13.20 -16.67 -37.84
CA ASP A 397 13.15 -18.11 -38.08
C ASP A 397 14.14 -18.75 -37.10
N SER A 398 13.62 -19.53 -36.15
CA SER A 398 14.42 -20.14 -35.09
C SER A 398 15.44 -21.16 -35.59
N ASP A 399 15.19 -21.76 -36.77
CA ASP A 399 16.05 -22.79 -37.36
C ASP A 399 17.09 -22.20 -38.31
N LYS A 400 17.00 -20.90 -38.62
CA LYS A 400 17.94 -20.23 -39.50
C LYS A 400 19.33 -20.16 -38.89
N VAL A 401 20.31 -20.60 -39.67
CA VAL A 401 21.74 -20.58 -39.33
C VAL A 401 22.40 -19.36 -39.95
N TYR A 402 23.16 -18.64 -39.13
CA TYR A 402 23.94 -17.47 -39.53
C TYR A 402 25.44 -17.70 -39.31
N LYS A 403 26.26 -16.96 -40.05
CA LYS A 403 27.71 -16.89 -39.81
C LYS A 403 28.01 -15.80 -38.78
N GLY A 404 28.42 -16.24 -37.59
CA GLY A 404 28.82 -15.40 -36.47
C GLY A 404 30.30 -15.03 -36.50
N LYS A 405 30.84 -14.70 -35.33
CA LYS A 405 32.26 -14.38 -35.12
C LYS A 405 33.15 -15.55 -35.56
N ARG A 406 34.13 -15.27 -36.44
CA ARG A 406 35.05 -16.26 -37.04
C ARG A 406 34.34 -17.35 -37.87
N ASP A 407 33.26 -16.96 -38.57
CA ASP A 407 32.47 -17.84 -39.44
C ASP A 407 31.85 -19.07 -38.75
N ALA A 408 31.74 -19.03 -37.40
CA ALA A 408 31.03 -20.04 -36.63
C ALA A 408 29.53 -20.00 -36.94
N ASP A 409 28.91 -21.17 -37.05
CA ASP A 409 27.46 -21.27 -37.17
C ASP A 409 26.79 -20.88 -35.86
N VAL A 410 25.89 -19.90 -35.94
CA VAL A 410 25.06 -19.46 -34.81
C VAL A 410 23.59 -19.49 -35.23
N LYS A 411 22.72 -19.85 -34.30
CA LYS A 411 21.27 -19.89 -34.50
C LYS A 411 20.56 -19.23 -33.33
N TRP A 412 19.29 -18.90 -33.52
CA TRP A 412 18.47 -18.43 -32.42
C TRP A 412 18.31 -19.52 -31.36
N THR A 413 18.48 -19.13 -30.11
CA THR A 413 18.21 -19.98 -28.95
C THR A 413 17.25 -19.26 -28.02
N LYS A 414 16.28 -19.99 -27.48
CA LYS A 414 15.43 -19.48 -26.40
C LYS A 414 16.30 -18.97 -25.24
N ALA A 415 15.91 -17.83 -24.68
CA ALA A 415 16.57 -17.18 -23.57
C ALA A 415 15.56 -16.88 -22.45
N ASP A 416 15.90 -17.25 -21.22
CA ASP A 416 15.05 -17.04 -20.05
C ASP A 416 15.35 -15.68 -19.39
N TYR A 417 15.02 -14.61 -20.10
CA TYR A 417 15.25 -13.23 -19.67
C TYR A 417 14.00 -12.61 -19.04
N ALA A 418 14.16 -12.05 -17.83
CA ALA A 418 13.06 -11.40 -17.11
C ALA A 418 12.90 -9.92 -17.53
N ASP A 419 11.66 -9.52 -17.81
CA ASP A 419 11.34 -8.13 -18.15
C ASP A 419 11.50 -7.20 -16.93
N GLY A 420 11.97 -5.97 -17.17
CA GLY A 420 12.21 -4.95 -16.14
C GLY A 420 13.45 -5.19 -15.26
N ALA A 421 14.12 -6.33 -15.39
CA ALA A 421 15.40 -6.60 -14.73
C ALA A 421 16.58 -6.23 -15.64
N ALA A 422 17.73 -5.96 -15.03
CA ALA A 422 18.99 -5.90 -15.76
C ALA A 422 19.45 -7.34 -16.08
N VAL A 423 19.65 -7.64 -17.36
CA VAL A 423 20.00 -8.97 -17.83
C VAL A 423 21.41 -8.96 -18.41
N GLY A 424 22.26 -9.86 -17.93
CA GLY A 424 23.62 -10.08 -18.44
C GLY A 424 23.62 -10.95 -19.70
N LEU A 425 24.57 -10.67 -20.60
CA LEU A 425 24.75 -11.41 -21.86
C LEU A 425 25.97 -12.35 -21.80
N ALA A 426 26.37 -12.82 -20.60
CA ALA A 426 27.51 -13.72 -20.37
C ALA A 426 27.76 -14.85 -21.39
N PRO A 427 26.76 -15.57 -21.94
CA PRO A 427 27.06 -16.59 -22.97
C PRO A 427 27.65 -15.99 -24.27
N PHE A 428 27.59 -14.68 -24.48
CA PHE A 428 28.12 -14.01 -25.66
C PHE A 428 29.46 -13.32 -25.39
N ALA A 429 30.42 -13.56 -26.29
CA ALA A 429 31.79 -13.05 -26.14
C ALA A 429 31.87 -11.52 -26.22
N ALA A 430 32.81 -10.91 -25.49
CA ALA A 430 33.12 -9.48 -25.61
C ALA A 430 33.45 -9.05 -27.06
N ASN A 431 33.31 -7.74 -27.32
CA ASN A 431 33.60 -7.11 -28.61
C ASN A 431 32.79 -7.69 -29.78
N CYS A 432 31.49 -7.90 -29.56
CA CYS A 432 30.58 -8.50 -30.52
C CYS A 432 29.24 -7.76 -30.62
N ALA A 433 28.45 -8.11 -31.64
CA ALA A 433 27.03 -7.80 -31.70
C ALA A 433 26.20 -9.03 -31.33
N VAL A 434 25.14 -8.84 -30.56
CA VAL A 434 24.14 -9.85 -30.19
C VAL A 434 22.78 -9.33 -30.62
N TYR A 435 21.93 -10.23 -31.09
CA TYR A 435 20.55 -9.91 -31.43
C TYR A 435 19.60 -10.63 -30.49
N LEU A 436 18.61 -9.90 -30.01
CA LEU A 436 17.49 -10.43 -29.25
C LEU A 436 16.23 -10.28 -30.07
N HIS A 437 15.34 -11.26 -30.01
CA HIS A 437 14.03 -11.23 -30.66
C HIS A 437 12.93 -11.56 -29.68
N ARG A 438 11.76 -10.92 -29.87
CA ARG A 438 10.52 -11.26 -29.19
C ARG A 438 9.31 -10.99 -30.08
N GLU A 439 8.33 -11.88 -30.01
CA GLU A 439 6.99 -11.64 -30.57
C GLU A 439 6.12 -10.86 -29.57
N ILE A 440 5.38 -9.86 -30.07
CA ILE A 440 4.40 -9.08 -29.30
C ILE A 440 3.05 -9.19 -30.02
N ASP A 441 2.08 -9.81 -29.38
CA ASP A 441 0.73 -10.00 -29.92
C ASP A 441 -0.24 -8.96 -29.32
N MET A 442 -0.89 -8.19 -30.19
CA MET A 442 -1.71 -7.05 -29.82
C MET A 442 -3.20 -7.31 -30.11
N PRO A 443 -4.12 -7.06 -29.15
CA PRO A 443 -5.54 -7.21 -29.41
C PRO A 443 -6.11 -6.09 -30.31
N ALA A 444 -5.46 -4.92 -30.36
CA ALA A 444 -5.78 -3.82 -31.26
C ALA A 444 -4.50 -3.02 -31.56
N ALA A 445 -4.48 -2.28 -32.68
CA ALA A 445 -3.35 -1.42 -33.01
C ALA A 445 -3.22 -0.28 -31.99
N ALA A 446 -2.01 -0.02 -31.51
CA ALA A 446 -1.74 1.02 -30.53
C ALA A 446 -0.26 1.43 -30.51
N ASP A 447 -0.02 2.67 -30.07
CA ASP A 447 1.30 3.20 -29.78
C ASP A 447 1.66 2.83 -28.33
N ILE A 448 2.56 1.86 -28.17
CA ILE A 448 2.91 1.29 -26.86
C ILE A 448 4.26 1.82 -26.39
N PRO A 449 4.34 2.55 -25.26
CA PRO A 449 5.60 2.99 -24.70
C PRO A 449 6.40 1.79 -24.16
N VAL A 450 7.72 1.77 -24.39
CA VAL A 450 8.64 0.78 -23.87
C VAL A 450 9.89 1.46 -23.29
N SER A 451 10.31 0.96 -22.14
CA SER A 451 11.60 1.26 -21.51
C SER A 451 12.61 0.19 -21.94
N LEU A 452 13.80 0.65 -22.29
CA LEU A 452 14.92 -0.14 -22.75
C LEU A 452 16.18 0.31 -22.02
N GLY A 453 17.17 -0.58 -21.96
CA GLY A 453 18.51 -0.23 -21.57
C GLY A 453 19.50 -1.18 -22.23
N ALA A 454 20.71 -0.68 -22.43
CA ALA A 454 21.80 -1.45 -23.00
C ALA A 454 23.11 -1.00 -22.38
N ARG A 455 23.98 -1.96 -22.07
CA ARG A 455 25.40 -1.66 -21.91
C ARG A 455 25.94 -1.31 -23.29
N ASP A 456 26.54 -0.14 -23.39
CA ASP A 456 26.98 0.47 -24.64
C ASP A 456 25.81 0.81 -25.57
N SER A 457 25.69 0.12 -26.70
CA SER A 457 24.91 0.61 -27.85
C SER A 457 23.73 -0.30 -28.21
N LEU A 458 22.65 0.34 -28.66
CA LEU A 458 21.35 -0.28 -28.91
C LEU A 458 20.82 0.15 -30.29
N THR A 459 20.23 -0.79 -31.02
CA THR A 459 19.36 -0.49 -32.17
C THR A 459 18.09 -1.33 -32.04
N VAL A 460 16.94 -0.72 -32.28
CA VAL A 460 15.63 -1.36 -32.16
C VAL A 460 15.01 -1.44 -33.54
N TYR A 461 14.57 -2.63 -33.91
CA TYR A 461 13.80 -2.90 -35.10
C TYR A 461 12.43 -3.43 -34.72
N LEU A 462 11.40 -2.94 -35.38
CA LEU A 462 10.03 -3.39 -35.24
C LEU A 462 9.52 -3.81 -36.62
N ASN A 463 9.10 -5.06 -36.75
CA ASN A 463 8.62 -5.63 -38.02
C ASN A 463 9.61 -5.42 -39.20
N GLY A 464 10.91 -5.46 -38.91
CA GLY A 464 11.98 -5.24 -39.89
C GLY A 464 12.35 -3.76 -40.11
N GLU A 465 11.58 -2.81 -39.58
CA GLU A 465 11.88 -1.39 -39.69
C GLU A 465 12.68 -0.91 -38.48
N ARG A 466 13.75 -0.14 -38.72
CA ARG A 466 14.55 0.45 -37.65
C ARG A 466 13.80 1.63 -37.03
N VAL A 467 13.41 1.51 -35.77
CA VAL A 467 12.60 2.51 -35.04
C VAL A 467 13.41 3.33 -34.03
N TYR A 468 14.56 2.83 -33.57
CA TYR A 468 15.42 3.57 -32.65
C TYR A 468 16.89 3.15 -32.80
N THR A 469 17.82 4.09 -32.56
CA THR A 469 19.26 3.84 -32.61
C THR A 469 19.97 4.71 -31.57
N ASP A 470 20.92 4.12 -30.86
CA ASP A 470 21.74 4.79 -29.86
C ASP A 470 23.16 4.22 -29.87
N LYS A 471 24.14 5.06 -30.23
CA LYS A 471 25.56 4.71 -30.34
C LYS A 471 26.34 5.30 -29.16
N ALA A 472 25.95 4.97 -27.95
CA ALA A 472 26.66 5.37 -26.74
C ALA A 472 27.59 4.26 -26.22
N ALA A 473 28.66 4.62 -25.53
CA ALA A 473 29.47 3.70 -24.72
C ALA A 473 29.24 4.07 -23.26
N ARG A 474 28.47 3.25 -22.53
CA ARG A 474 27.95 3.60 -21.19
C ARG A 474 27.51 2.36 -20.42
N PRO A 475 27.51 2.39 -19.08
CA PRO A 475 26.98 1.29 -18.27
C PRO A 475 25.49 1.06 -18.54
N LEU A 476 25.03 -0.17 -18.31
CA LEU A 476 23.62 -0.51 -18.34
C LEU A 476 22.90 0.18 -17.18
N VAL A 477 21.81 0.88 -17.50
CA VAL A 477 20.89 1.48 -16.52
C VAL A 477 19.48 1.01 -16.84
N ILE A 478 18.66 0.75 -15.82
CA ILE A 478 17.23 0.45 -16.02
C ILE A 478 16.50 1.74 -16.41
N ASP A 479 15.54 1.67 -17.34
CA ASP A 479 14.85 2.86 -17.88
C ASP A 479 15.76 3.89 -18.56
N GLN A 480 16.87 3.42 -19.13
CA GLN A 480 17.89 4.25 -19.78
C GLN A 480 17.41 4.90 -21.09
N VAL A 481 16.52 4.23 -21.82
CA VAL A 481 16.00 4.63 -23.12
C VAL A 481 14.49 4.41 -23.12
N ALA A 482 13.74 5.37 -23.64
CA ALA A 482 12.32 5.22 -23.88
C ALA A 482 12.00 5.30 -25.36
N VAL A 483 11.23 4.34 -25.85
CA VAL A 483 10.79 4.25 -27.26
C VAL A 483 9.28 4.05 -27.26
N THR A 484 8.56 4.64 -28.21
CA THR A 484 7.17 4.29 -28.47
C THR A 484 7.12 3.34 -29.66
N LEU A 485 6.65 2.11 -29.45
CA LEU A 485 6.48 1.11 -30.50
C LEU A 485 5.10 1.26 -31.12
N LYS A 486 5.06 1.52 -32.43
CA LYS A 486 3.81 1.57 -33.20
C LYS A 486 3.39 0.15 -33.60
N LEU A 487 2.59 -0.50 -32.76
CA LEU A 487 2.22 -1.91 -32.94
C LEU A 487 0.90 -2.04 -33.70
N LYS A 488 0.87 -2.92 -34.70
CA LYS A 488 -0.37 -3.31 -35.38
C LYS A 488 -1.13 -4.35 -34.56
N ALA A 489 -2.43 -4.49 -34.79
CA ALA A 489 -3.20 -5.62 -34.26
C ALA A 489 -2.61 -6.96 -34.73
N GLY A 490 -2.66 -7.97 -33.87
CA GLY A 490 -2.00 -9.26 -34.05
C GLY A 490 -0.50 -9.23 -33.78
N LYS A 491 0.24 -10.12 -34.43
CA LYS A 491 1.67 -10.37 -34.19
C LYS A 491 2.56 -9.25 -34.71
N ASN A 492 3.49 -8.83 -33.86
CA ASN A 492 4.59 -7.91 -34.15
C ASN A 492 5.92 -8.58 -33.76
N HIS A 493 7.00 -8.26 -34.47
CA HIS A 493 8.33 -8.79 -34.21
C HIS A 493 9.29 -7.67 -33.79
N LEU A 494 9.74 -7.73 -32.54
CA LEU A 494 10.75 -6.85 -31.98
C LEU A 494 12.12 -7.50 -32.12
N VAL A 495 13.09 -6.78 -32.67
CA VAL A 495 14.51 -7.18 -32.69
C VAL A 495 15.37 -6.09 -32.06
N LEU A 496 16.19 -6.46 -31.09
CA LEU A 496 17.19 -5.60 -30.46
C LEU A 496 18.58 -6.00 -30.93
N LYS A 497 19.33 -5.06 -31.49
CA LYS A 497 20.76 -5.22 -31.76
C LYS A 497 21.53 -4.55 -30.62
N LEU A 498 22.35 -5.34 -29.95
CA LEU A 498 23.18 -4.91 -28.84
C LEU A 498 24.64 -5.08 -29.25
N VAL A 499 25.41 -3.99 -29.25
CA VAL A 499 26.84 -4.06 -29.52
C VAL A 499 27.57 -3.59 -28.29
N HIS A 500 28.35 -4.51 -27.70
CA HIS A 500 29.08 -4.28 -26.46
C HIS A 500 30.59 -4.43 -26.66
N GLY A 501 31.34 -3.60 -25.95
CA GLY A 501 32.80 -3.53 -25.99
C GLY A 501 33.47 -4.57 -25.09
N GLU A 502 34.45 -4.11 -24.30
CA GLU A 502 35.12 -4.94 -23.30
C GLU A 502 34.22 -5.16 -22.06
N GLY A 503 34.14 -6.42 -21.62
CA GLY A 503 33.30 -6.84 -20.50
C GLY A 503 31.98 -7.51 -20.93
N GLU A 504 31.19 -7.90 -19.93
CA GLU A 504 29.90 -8.56 -20.12
C GLU A 504 28.86 -7.56 -20.62
N GLY A 505 28.24 -7.85 -21.77
CA GLY A 505 27.12 -7.06 -22.29
C GLY A 505 25.89 -7.17 -21.39
N GLY A 506 24.90 -6.32 -21.60
CA GLY A 506 23.64 -6.41 -20.88
C GLY A 506 22.54 -5.55 -21.48
N PHE A 507 21.30 -5.88 -21.14
CA PHE A 507 20.13 -5.12 -21.56
C PHE A 507 19.04 -5.11 -20.50
N THR A 508 18.06 -4.22 -20.67
CA THR A 508 16.77 -4.33 -20.01
C THR A 508 15.66 -3.99 -21.01
N PHE A 509 14.47 -4.54 -20.77
CA PHE A 509 13.27 -4.30 -21.57
C PHE A 509 12.05 -4.29 -20.65
N LYS A 510 11.19 -3.28 -20.76
CA LYS A 510 9.92 -3.17 -20.02
C LYS A 510 8.86 -2.48 -20.87
N ILE A 511 7.70 -3.10 -21.04
CA ILE A 511 6.53 -2.42 -21.62
C ILE A 511 5.94 -1.45 -20.60
N GLY A 512 5.44 -0.31 -21.10
CA GLY A 512 4.82 0.74 -20.31
C GLY A 512 5.78 1.79 -19.79
N GLY A 513 7.09 1.71 -20.08
CA GLY A 513 8.08 2.67 -19.57
C GLY A 513 7.79 4.10 -20.02
N ALA A 514 7.39 4.97 -19.10
CA ALA A 514 7.16 6.38 -19.40
C ALA A 514 8.46 7.04 -19.90
N GLY A 515 8.35 7.81 -20.98
CA GLY A 515 9.49 8.54 -21.54
C GLY A 515 10.10 9.54 -20.55
N ASN A 516 11.36 9.91 -20.76
CA ASN A 516 12.05 10.98 -20.01
C ASN A 516 11.49 12.39 -20.28
N LYS A 517 10.29 12.52 -20.87
CA LYS A 517 9.62 13.82 -20.99
C LYS A 517 8.72 13.98 -19.76
N PRO A 518 8.87 15.05 -18.96
CA PRO A 518 7.97 15.29 -17.84
C PRO A 518 6.54 15.38 -18.37
N LEU A 519 5.62 14.65 -17.73
CA LEU A 519 4.19 14.69 -18.04
C LEU A 519 3.53 15.91 -17.40
N PHE A 520 4.19 16.54 -16.43
CA PHE A 520 3.71 17.72 -15.75
C PHE A 520 4.64 18.91 -16.00
N GLU A 521 4.08 20.10 -16.12
CA GLU A 521 4.84 21.35 -16.13
C GLU A 521 4.52 22.21 -14.90
N ASP A 522 5.51 22.93 -14.38
CA ASP A 522 5.28 23.90 -13.31
C ASP A 522 4.67 25.19 -13.91
N VAL A 523 3.42 25.48 -13.54
CA VAL A 523 2.71 26.71 -13.93
C VAL A 523 2.47 27.65 -12.75
N SER A 524 3.07 27.37 -11.60
CA SER A 524 2.83 28.06 -10.32
C SER A 524 2.97 29.57 -10.43
N ALA A 525 4.06 30.07 -11.02
CA ALA A 525 4.28 31.51 -11.18
C ALA A 525 3.24 32.15 -12.11
N LYS A 526 2.95 31.50 -13.24
CA LYS A 526 1.95 31.96 -14.23
C LYS A 526 0.55 32.06 -13.63
N TRP A 527 0.21 31.15 -12.70
CA TRP A 527 -1.10 31.09 -12.06
C TRP A 527 -1.18 31.88 -10.74
N GLY A 528 -0.12 32.61 -10.38
CA GLY A 528 -0.09 33.44 -9.17
C GLY A 528 0.13 32.67 -7.87
N LEU A 529 0.64 31.45 -7.93
CA LEU A 529 0.86 30.57 -6.77
C LEU A 529 2.33 30.39 -6.40
N GLY A 530 3.26 30.80 -7.27
CA GLY A 530 4.71 30.67 -7.07
C GLY A 530 5.29 31.57 -5.97
N SER A 531 6.62 31.59 -5.85
CA SER A 531 7.36 32.25 -4.77
C SER A 531 7.17 33.76 -4.65
N ASP A 532 6.68 34.43 -5.70
CA ASP A 532 6.38 35.86 -5.71
C ASP A 532 4.87 36.14 -5.59
N GLY A 533 4.06 35.10 -5.46
CA GLY A 533 2.62 35.17 -5.35
C GLY A 533 2.11 35.40 -3.91
N PRO A 534 0.80 35.64 -3.74
CA PRO A 534 0.14 35.82 -2.43
C PRO A 534 0.35 34.65 -1.45
N THR A 535 0.67 33.46 -1.94
CA THR A 535 0.89 32.26 -1.13
C THR A 535 2.28 32.22 -0.49
N ALA A 536 3.25 33.00 -0.98
CA ALA A 536 4.66 32.88 -0.61
C ALA A 536 4.93 33.05 0.90
N SER A 537 4.11 33.86 1.57
CA SER A 537 4.22 34.12 3.01
C SER A 537 3.29 33.25 3.86
N LEU A 538 2.39 32.49 3.22
CA LEU A 538 1.41 31.66 3.91
C LEU A 538 2.03 30.36 4.42
N LYS A 539 1.61 29.95 5.61
CA LYS A 539 2.05 28.71 6.27
C LYS A 539 0.84 27.85 6.57
N GLY A 540 0.71 26.74 5.87
CA GLY A 540 -0.38 25.79 6.04
C GLY A 540 0.12 24.35 5.99
N ASP A 541 -0.56 23.50 6.76
CA ASP A 541 -0.23 22.07 6.85
C ASP A 541 -1.13 21.19 5.97
N THR A 542 -2.25 21.73 5.49
CA THR A 542 -3.30 20.99 4.77
C THR A 542 -3.81 21.79 3.58
N LEU A 543 -4.36 21.08 2.60
CA LEU A 543 -5.11 21.62 1.47
C LEU A 543 -6.52 21.04 1.51
N THR A 544 -7.51 21.88 1.23
CA THR A 544 -8.89 21.44 1.03
C THR A 544 -9.35 21.94 -0.33
N VAL A 545 -9.75 21.04 -1.24
CA VAL A 545 -10.05 21.37 -2.64
C VAL A 545 -11.48 20.96 -3.00
N ALA A 546 -12.30 21.92 -3.42
CA ALA A 546 -13.67 21.72 -3.88
C ALA A 546 -14.15 22.93 -4.70
N ASP A 547 -15.27 22.79 -5.42
CA ASP A 547 -15.95 23.92 -6.09
C ASP A 547 -16.74 24.75 -5.06
N PHE A 548 -16.04 25.63 -4.34
CA PHE A 548 -16.62 26.49 -3.29
C PHE A 548 -17.35 27.71 -3.87
N ALA A 549 -16.93 28.20 -5.04
CA ALA A 549 -17.56 29.29 -5.76
C ALA A 549 -18.89 28.88 -6.42
N GLY A 550 -19.04 27.59 -6.76
CA GLY A 550 -20.17 27.06 -7.51
C GLY A 550 -20.07 27.36 -9.01
N ASP A 551 -18.86 27.61 -9.51
CA ASP A 551 -18.59 27.93 -10.91
C ASP A 551 -18.08 26.72 -11.71
N SER A 552 -18.13 25.53 -11.10
CA SER A 552 -17.63 24.27 -11.68
C SER A 552 -16.13 24.26 -11.94
N ARG A 553 -15.37 25.13 -11.26
CA ARG A 553 -13.92 25.06 -11.18
C ARG A 553 -13.49 24.71 -9.75
N PRO A 554 -12.39 23.96 -9.58
CA PRO A 554 -11.89 23.66 -8.26
C PRO A 554 -11.26 24.92 -7.64
N ASP A 555 -11.74 25.27 -6.47
CA ASP A 555 -11.15 26.24 -5.55
C ASP A 555 -10.41 25.49 -4.44
N PHE A 556 -9.66 26.22 -3.62
CA PHE A 556 -9.00 25.59 -2.49
C PHE A 556 -8.82 26.51 -1.29
N VAL A 557 -8.80 25.90 -0.11
CA VAL A 557 -8.44 26.55 1.15
C VAL A 557 -7.01 26.15 1.52
N TYR A 558 -6.16 27.16 1.73
CA TYR A 558 -4.80 26.98 2.23
C TYR A 558 -4.49 28.03 3.30
N ALA A 559 -3.94 27.60 4.43
CA ALA A 559 -3.55 28.48 5.54
C ALA A 559 -4.69 29.42 6.02
N GLY A 560 -5.95 28.96 5.96
CA GLY A 560 -7.11 29.76 6.36
C GLY A 560 -7.66 30.72 5.29
N VAL A 561 -7.07 30.73 4.10
CA VAL A 561 -7.45 31.60 2.99
C VAL A 561 -8.08 30.77 1.89
N LEU A 562 -9.25 31.21 1.40
CA LEU A 562 -9.86 30.66 0.19
C LEU A 562 -9.22 31.30 -1.04
N PHE A 563 -8.81 30.46 -1.99
CA PHE A 563 -8.35 30.84 -3.31
C PHE A 563 -9.38 30.39 -4.32
N VAL A 564 -9.86 31.34 -5.13
CA VAL A 564 -10.84 31.07 -6.18
C VAL A 564 -10.22 31.13 -7.55
N HIS A 565 -10.69 30.29 -8.47
CA HIS A 565 -10.25 30.33 -9.86
C HIS A 565 -10.72 31.63 -10.54
N ALA A 566 -9.80 32.36 -11.16
CA ALA A 566 -10.06 33.67 -11.77
C ALA A 566 -9.41 33.79 -13.17
N GLY A 567 -9.87 32.95 -14.11
CA GLY A 567 -9.47 33.06 -15.53
C GLY A 567 -8.03 32.62 -15.82
N GLY A 568 -7.66 31.41 -15.40
CA GLY A 568 -6.31 30.84 -15.65
C GLY A 568 -5.26 31.24 -14.60
N ARG A 569 -5.73 31.69 -13.44
CA ARG A 569 -4.94 31.96 -12.22
C ARG A 569 -5.82 31.79 -10.99
N TYR A 570 -5.20 31.78 -9.82
CA TYR A 570 -5.90 31.78 -8.54
C TYR A 570 -5.71 33.13 -7.82
N GLU A 571 -6.78 33.57 -7.17
CA GLU A 571 -6.81 34.82 -6.40
C GLU A 571 -7.37 34.60 -5.00
N MET A 572 -6.85 35.33 -4.02
CA MET A 572 -7.35 35.27 -2.65
C MET A 572 -8.75 35.89 -2.57
N LYS A 573 -9.72 35.13 -2.05
CA LYS A 573 -11.05 35.63 -1.72
C LYS A 573 -11.05 36.23 -0.31
N ALA A 574 -10.57 37.47 -0.20
CA ALA A 574 -10.40 38.17 1.08
C ALA A 574 -11.72 38.36 1.86
N ASP A 575 -12.84 38.47 1.18
CA ASP A 575 -14.20 38.58 1.71
C ASP A 575 -14.93 37.24 1.83
N SER A 576 -14.19 36.12 1.80
CA SER A 576 -14.76 34.77 1.94
C SER A 576 -15.47 34.54 3.27
N GLY A 577 -15.17 35.31 4.32
CA GLY A 577 -15.78 35.13 5.65
C GLY A 577 -15.17 34.00 6.49
N LEU A 578 -14.18 33.27 5.96
CA LEU A 578 -13.42 32.28 6.72
C LEU A 578 -12.51 32.97 7.74
N ASN A 579 -12.55 32.52 8.99
CA ASN A 579 -11.70 33.04 10.07
C ASN A 579 -11.41 31.97 11.13
N PHE A 580 -10.30 31.25 10.95
CA PHE A 580 -9.87 30.21 11.89
C PHE A 580 -8.34 30.18 12.02
N LYS A 581 -7.84 29.55 13.10
CA LYS A 581 -6.40 29.39 13.28
C LYS A 581 -5.91 28.23 12.42
N ALA A 582 -5.03 28.53 11.47
CA ALA A 582 -4.37 27.53 10.63
C ALA A 582 -3.22 26.83 11.37
N GLY A 583 -2.83 25.65 10.87
CA GLY A 583 -1.73 24.84 11.41
C GLY A 583 -2.22 23.70 12.31
N ARG A 584 -1.79 22.48 12.01
CA ARG A 584 -2.18 21.21 12.67
C ARG A 584 -3.68 20.90 12.72
N VAL A 585 -4.48 21.57 11.89
CA VAL A 585 -5.92 21.34 11.73
C VAL A 585 -6.19 21.06 10.26
N GLY A 586 -7.05 20.07 9.98
CA GLY A 586 -7.47 19.73 8.62
C GLY A 586 -8.93 20.08 8.37
N PRO A 587 -9.23 21.13 7.58
CA PRO A 587 -10.61 21.46 7.20
C PRO A 587 -11.23 20.34 6.36
N ALA A 588 -12.44 19.90 6.74
CA ALA A 588 -13.19 18.83 6.08
C ALA A 588 -14.40 19.41 5.34
N ALA A 589 -14.56 19.06 4.07
CA ALA A 589 -15.55 19.66 3.18
C ALA A 589 -16.69 18.69 2.86
N GLU A 590 -17.94 19.11 3.08
CA GLU A 590 -19.15 18.32 2.80
C GLU A 590 -20.37 19.25 2.78
N GLY A 591 -21.45 18.92 2.07
CA GLY A 591 -22.70 19.68 2.10
C GLY A 591 -23.59 19.26 3.27
N PHE A 592 -23.34 19.79 4.48
CA PHE A 592 -23.94 19.23 5.71
C PHE A 592 -25.44 19.51 5.88
N ASP A 593 -25.98 20.52 5.19
CA ASP A 593 -27.37 20.95 5.34
C ASP A 593 -28.26 20.61 4.13
N GLY A 594 -27.70 20.01 3.08
CA GLY A 594 -28.40 19.61 1.86
C GLY A 594 -28.77 20.77 0.91
N ASP A 595 -28.19 21.96 1.10
CA ASP A 595 -28.45 23.12 0.26
C ASP A 595 -27.83 23.04 -1.16
N GLY A 596 -27.00 22.01 -1.39
CA GLY A 596 -26.36 21.69 -2.66
C GLY A 596 -25.03 22.43 -2.88
N ARG A 597 -24.54 23.15 -1.87
CA ARG A 597 -23.21 23.75 -1.83
C ARG A 597 -22.30 22.95 -0.91
N THR A 598 -21.01 23.07 -1.14
CA THR A 598 -20.00 22.42 -0.30
C THR A 598 -19.65 23.36 0.86
N ASP A 599 -19.89 22.90 2.08
CA ASP A 599 -19.60 23.61 3.32
C ASP A 599 -18.26 23.18 3.92
N LEU A 600 -17.91 23.72 5.10
CA LEU A 600 -16.65 23.42 5.76
C LEU A 600 -16.80 23.25 7.27
N PHE A 601 -16.30 22.14 7.80
CA PHE A 601 -15.98 22.01 9.22
C PHE A 601 -14.47 22.17 9.43
N VAL A 602 -14.09 22.93 10.47
CA VAL A 602 -12.69 23.15 10.82
C VAL A 602 -12.47 22.80 12.29
N PRO A 603 -11.70 21.74 12.60
CA PRO A 603 -11.31 21.47 13.98
C PRO A 603 -10.40 22.58 14.50
N GLN A 604 -10.44 22.83 15.81
CA GLN A 604 -9.55 23.78 16.48
C GLN A 604 -8.99 23.13 17.74
N THR A 605 -7.67 23.20 17.91
CA THR A 605 -6.97 22.52 19.02
C THR A 605 -7.34 23.08 20.40
N ASP A 606 -7.74 24.35 20.48
CA ASP A 606 -8.29 24.98 21.68
C ASP A 606 -9.75 24.56 21.98
N GLY A 607 -10.37 23.83 21.07
CA GLY A 607 -11.73 23.31 21.15
C GLY A 607 -12.79 24.21 20.54
N ALA A 608 -12.47 25.42 20.10
CA ALA A 608 -13.42 26.34 19.47
C ALA A 608 -13.60 26.02 17.97
N CYS A 609 -14.01 24.79 17.66
CA CYS A 609 -14.22 24.31 16.29
C CYS A 609 -15.18 25.22 15.51
N LYS A 610 -15.08 25.20 14.18
CA LYS A 610 -15.87 26.07 13.30
C LYS A 610 -16.70 25.25 12.32
N LEU A 611 -17.96 25.62 12.17
CA LEU A 611 -18.84 25.16 11.10
C LEU A 611 -19.20 26.36 10.22
N TYR A 612 -18.79 26.30 8.95
CA TYR A 612 -19.01 27.36 7.97
C TYR A 612 -20.02 26.89 6.92
N GLN A 613 -21.14 27.59 6.81
CA GLN A 613 -22.11 27.39 5.75
C GLN A 613 -21.71 28.24 4.54
N ASN A 614 -21.62 27.62 3.37
CA ASN A 614 -21.36 28.28 2.11
C ASN A 614 -22.65 28.95 1.60
N GLN A 615 -22.58 30.25 1.33
CA GLN A 615 -23.68 31.06 0.79
C GLN A 615 -23.62 31.16 -0.75
N GLY A 616 -22.64 30.51 -1.38
CA GLY A 616 -22.33 30.59 -2.80
C GLY A 616 -21.26 31.65 -3.11
N GLN A 617 -20.68 31.57 -4.31
CA GLN A 617 -19.67 32.52 -4.80
C GLN A 617 -18.44 32.64 -3.87
N GLY A 618 -18.10 31.56 -3.16
CA GLY A 618 -16.96 31.50 -2.26
C GLY A 618 -17.14 32.32 -0.98
N ARG A 619 -18.39 32.61 -0.58
CA ARG A 619 -18.70 33.33 0.67
C ARG A 619 -19.24 32.35 1.71
N PHE A 620 -18.67 32.40 2.91
CA PHE A 620 -19.01 31.57 4.04
C PHE A 620 -19.54 32.39 5.21
N VAL A 621 -20.41 31.77 6.00
CA VAL A 621 -20.91 32.29 7.28
C VAL A 621 -20.59 31.28 8.37
N ASP A 622 -19.98 31.73 9.47
CA ASP A 622 -19.79 30.92 10.67
C ASP A 622 -21.16 30.69 11.34
N VAL A 623 -21.65 29.45 11.26
CA VAL A 623 -22.94 29.03 11.84
C VAL A 623 -22.76 28.18 13.10
N THR A 624 -21.52 28.11 13.64
CA THR A 624 -21.17 27.26 14.79
C THR A 624 -22.10 27.46 15.98
N ALA A 625 -22.47 28.71 16.30
CA ALA A 625 -23.32 29.03 17.44
C ALA A 625 -24.72 28.38 17.36
N ALA A 626 -25.19 28.09 16.14
CA ALA A 626 -26.46 27.42 15.90
C ALA A 626 -26.32 25.90 15.75
N ALA A 627 -25.11 25.34 15.81
CA ALA A 627 -24.85 23.94 15.45
C ALA A 627 -25.18 22.89 16.55
N GLY A 628 -26.04 23.23 17.51
CA GLY A 628 -26.41 22.34 18.61
C GLY A 628 -25.22 21.99 19.50
N ASP A 629 -25.02 20.69 19.78
CA ASP A 629 -23.94 20.21 20.64
C ASP A 629 -22.54 20.44 20.04
N LEU A 630 -22.43 20.57 18.71
CA LEU A 630 -21.16 20.86 18.04
C LEU A 630 -20.64 22.28 18.38
N ALA A 631 -21.50 23.18 18.86
CA ALA A 631 -21.11 24.50 19.35
C ALA A 631 -20.33 24.45 20.68
N LYS A 632 -20.39 23.32 21.41
CA LYS A 632 -19.68 23.15 22.68
C LYS A 632 -18.18 22.92 22.42
N PRO A 633 -17.29 23.34 23.34
CA PRO A 633 -15.86 23.14 23.15
C PRO A 633 -15.47 21.67 22.98
N VAL A 634 -14.60 21.40 22.01
CA VAL A 634 -14.02 20.08 21.72
C VAL A 634 -12.48 20.13 21.84
N PRO A 635 -11.90 20.30 23.06
CA PRO A 635 -10.46 20.50 23.21
C PRO A 635 -9.65 19.35 22.62
N GLY A 636 -8.54 19.69 21.96
CA GLY A 636 -7.66 18.73 21.31
C GLY A 636 -8.12 18.25 19.93
N ALA A 637 -9.18 18.83 19.35
CA ALA A 637 -9.63 18.51 18.00
C ALA A 637 -8.55 18.87 16.96
N VAL A 638 -8.26 17.93 16.06
CA VAL A 638 -7.19 18.09 15.06
C VAL A 638 -7.56 17.60 13.65
N GLY A 639 -8.48 16.65 13.54
CA GLY A 639 -8.98 16.12 12.28
C GLY A 639 -10.46 15.85 12.37
N ALA A 640 -11.11 15.72 11.23
CA ALA A 640 -12.50 15.32 11.15
C ALA A 640 -12.78 14.64 9.82
N SER A 641 -13.77 13.75 9.81
CA SER A 641 -14.24 13.05 8.62
C SER A 641 -15.77 13.05 8.60
N TRP A 642 -16.31 13.34 7.43
CA TRP A 642 -17.75 13.28 7.17
C TRP A 642 -18.16 11.88 6.70
N GLY A 643 -19.38 11.47 7.05
CA GLY A 643 -19.98 10.27 6.49
C GLY A 643 -21.33 9.95 7.10
N ASP A 644 -22.24 9.43 6.30
CA ASP A 644 -23.56 8.97 6.74
C ASP A 644 -23.41 7.61 7.48
N PHE A 645 -23.11 7.68 8.78
CA PHE A 645 -22.66 6.54 9.60
C PHE A 645 -23.82 5.62 9.97
N ASP A 646 -25.01 6.16 10.17
CA ASP A 646 -26.23 5.42 10.49
C ASP A 646 -27.18 5.22 9.30
N ASN A 647 -26.75 5.65 8.10
CA ASN A 647 -27.47 5.57 6.83
C ASN A 647 -28.81 6.31 6.86
N ASP A 648 -28.95 7.39 7.62
CA ASP A 648 -30.15 8.22 7.65
C ASP A 648 -30.22 9.23 6.47
N GLY A 649 -29.19 9.29 5.64
CA GLY A 649 -29.08 10.15 4.47
C GLY A 649 -28.57 11.55 4.76
N LEU A 650 -28.10 11.82 5.99
CA LEU A 650 -27.42 13.03 6.38
C LEU A 650 -25.95 12.69 6.69
N PRO A 651 -24.98 13.53 6.29
CA PRO A 651 -23.58 13.29 6.65
C PRO A 651 -23.37 13.61 8.14
N ASP A 652 -22.98 12.61 8.93
CA ASP A 652 -22.52 12.78 10.30
C ASP A 652 -21.04 13.21 10.33
N LEU A 653 -20.59 13.66 11.50
CA LEU A 653 -19.23 14.14 11.70
C LEU A 653 -18.50 13.37 12.79
N ILE A 654 -17.35 12.78 12.44
CA ILE A 654 -16.39 12.25 13.40
C ILE A 654 -15.27 13.27 13.58
N VAL A 655 -14.96 13.62 14.82
CA VAL A 655 -13.86 14.53 15.16
C VAL A 655 -12.80 13.78 15.95
N THR A 656 -11.58 13.74 15.40
CA THR A 656 -10.44 13.10 16.07
C THR A 656 -9.77 14.05 17.03
N ARG A 657 -9.33 13.51 18.17
CA ARG A 657 -8.71 14.30 19.23
C ARG A 657 -7.37 13.76 19.70
N LEU A 658 -6.47 14.69 19.97
CA LEU A 658 -5.27 14.44 20.76
C LEU A 658 -5.56 14.65 22.24
N ARG A 659 -4.97 13.78 23.08
CA ARG A 659 -5.07 13.84 24.55
C ARG A 659 -6.51 13.70 25.04
N GLY A 660 -7.34 12.94 24.34
CA GLY A 660 -8.73 12.68 24.71
C GLY A 660 -9.44 11.72 23.76
N PRO A 661 -10.69 11.33 24.09
CA PRO A 661 -11.50 10.46 23.25
C PRO A 661 -11.96 11.14 21.98
N ASN A 662 -12.11 10.40 20.88
CA ASN A 662 -12.72 10.92 19.66
C ASN A 662 -14.20 11.26 19.88
N ARG A 663 -14.79 12.07 18.99
CA ARG A 663 -16.19 12.49 19.06
C ARG A 663 -16.96 12.06 17.82
N TYR A 664 -18.23 11.75 18.00
CA TYR A 664 -19.21 11.54 16.94
C TYR A 664 -20.40 12.47 17.17
N PHE A 665 -20.70 13.26 16.14
CA PHE A 665 -21.81 14.18 16.10
C PHE A 665 -22.81 13.71 15.06
N LYS A 666 -23.97 13.25 15.51
CA LYS A 666 -25.09 12.88 14.63
C LYS A 666 -25.70 14.15 14.05
N ASN A 667 -25.85 14.20 12.73
CA ASN A 667 -26.53 15.28 12.03
C ASN A 667 -28.05 15.10 12.15
N LEU A 668 -28.75 16.11 12.67
CA LEU A 668 -30.20 16.11 12.81
C LEU A 668 -30.91 16.86 11.67
N GLY A 669 -30.13 17.32 10.68
CA GLY A 669 -30.57 18.12 9.55
C GLY A 669 -30.50 19.62 9.85
N LYS A 670 -30.47 20.42 8.77
CA LYS A 670 -30.42 21.89 8.83
C LYS A 670 -29.27 22.44 9.70
N GLY A 671 -28.13 21.74 9.70
CA GLY A 671 -26.95 22.13 10.46
C GLY A 671 -27.04 21.95 11.98
N GLN A 672 -28.00 21.19 12.50
CA GLN A 672 -28.09 20.85 13.92
C GLN A 672 -27.36 19.54 14.19
N PHE A 673 -26.53 19.50 15.24
CA PHE A 673 -25.79 18.30 15.62
C PHE A 673 -26.00 17.92 17.09
N ARG A 674 -26.01 16.62 17.37
CA ARG A 674 -26.04 16.06 18.73
C ARG A 674 -24.80 15.23 18.99
N ASP A 675 -24.18 15.37 20.18
CA ASP A 675 -23.03 14.54 20.56
C ASP A 675 -23.51 13.15 21.03
N ASP A 676 -23.42 12.17 20.14
CA ASP A 676 -23.80 10.77 20.40
C ASP A 676 -22.55 9.89 20.66
N SER A 677 -21.38 10.49 20.96
CA SER A 677 -20.11 9.78 21.17
C SER A 677 -20.23 8.63 22.19
N THR A 678 -20.89 8.88 23.32
CA THR A 678 -21.11 7.87 24.36
C THR A 678 -22.14 6.82 23.93
N ALA A 679 -23.15 7.22 23.16
CA ALA A 679 -24.20 6.31 22.69
C ALA A 679 -23.62 5.22 21.77
N ILE A 680 -22.66 5.58 20.91
CA ILE A 680 -21.96 4.63 20.05
C ILE A 680 -20.69 4.04 20.70
N GLY A 681 -20.28 4.58 21.86
CA GLY A 681 -19.11 4.19 22.63
C GLY A 681 -17.77 4.60 22.02
N LEU A 682 -17.75 5.59 21.13
CA LEU A 682 -16.53 6.13 20.52
C LEU A 682 -15.66 6.91 21.52
N ASP A 683 -16.24 7.27 22.68
CA ASP A 683 -15.53 7.89 23.78
C ASP A 683 -14.69 6.91 24.64
N GLN A 684 -14.61 5.65 24.22
CA GLN A 684 -13.95 4.58 24.95
C GLN A 684 -12.88 3.88 24.10
N LYS A 685 -11.92 3.26 24.81
CA LYS A 685 -10.87 2.34 24.30
C LYS A 685 -9.84 2.92 23.35
N ILE A 686 -10.22 3.80 22.41
CA ILE A 686 -9.35 4.40 21.40
C ILE A 686 -9.28 5.91 21.63
N PHE A 687 -8.06 6.43 21.68
CA PHE A 687 -7.77 7.81 22.05
C PHE A 687 -6.57 8.30 21.22
N ASN A 688 -6.27 9.60 21.25
CA ASN A 688 -5.08 10.17 20.60
C ASN A 688 -5.01 9.87 19.10
N SER A 689 -6.06 10.25 18.36
CA SER A 689 -6.12 10.05 16.91
C SER A 689 -5.83 11.36 16.19
N GLN A 690 -4.95 11.32 15.18
CA GLN A 690 -4.54 12.49 14.39
C GLN A 690 -5.48 12.72 13.22
N ALA A 691 -5.97 11.64 12.63
CA ALA A 691 -6.84 11.61 11.46
C ALA A 691 -7.76 10.39 11.52
N ALA A 692 -8.85 10.46 10.76
CA ALA A 692 -9.76 9.35 10.54
C ALA A 692 -10.07 9.24 9.03
N CYS A 693 -10.59 8.10 8.61
CA CYS A 693 -11.39 8.00 7.40
C CYS A 693 -12.51 6.97 7.62
N LEU A 694 -13.60 7.14 6.87
CA LEU A 694 -14.76 6.25 6.89
C LEU A 694 -14.82 5.45 5.59
N ALA A 695 -15.02 4.14 5.71
CA ALA A 695 -15.08 3.21 4.57
C ALA A 695 -15.88 1.96 4.93
N ASP A 696 -16.65 1.42 3.99
CA ASP A 696 -17.28 0.10 4.16
C ASP A 696 -16.27 -0.99 3.74
N LEU A 697 -15.46 -1.46 4.69
CA LEU A 697 -14.33 -2.37 4.42
C LEU A 697 -14.79 -3.82 4.32
N ASN A 698 -15.90 -4.17 4.94
CA ASN A 698 -16.41 -5.54 4.95
C ASN A 698 -17.58 -5.78 3.97
N GLY A 699 -18.06 -4.71 3.30
CA GLY A 699 -19.13 -4.75 2.30
C GLY A 699 -20.51 -4.97 2.91
N ASP A 700 -20.71 -4.68 4.20
CA ASP A 700 -21.98 -4.91 4.89
C ASP A 700 -22.96 -3.73 4.80
N GLY A 701 -22.55 -2.64 4.14
CA GLY A 701 -23.34 -1.44 3.98
C GLY A 701 -23.32 -0.53 5.19
N ARG A 702 -22.46 -0.74 6.19
CA ARG A 702 -22.19 0.21 7.28
C ARG A 702 -20.78 0.77 7.13
N LEU A 703 -20.59 2.01 7.53
CA LEU A 703 -19.25 2.62 7.50
C LEU A 703 -18.43 2.10 8.68
N ASP A 704 -17.22 1.62 8.37
CA ASP A 704 -16.17 1.32 9.32
C ASP A 704 -15.29 2.57 9.52
N LEU A 705 -14.68 2.68 10.69
CA LEU A 705 -13.87 3.82 11.09
C LEU A 705 -12.40 3.43 11.21
N VAL A 706 -11.56 4.00 10.35
CA VAL A 706 -10.10 3.88 10.42
C VAL A 706 -9.54 5.07 11.17
N LEU A 707 -8.66 4.83 12.14
CA LEU A 707 -8.05 5.84 12.99
C LEU A 707 -6.52 5.76 12.92
N ALA A 708 -5.89 6.89 12.54
CA ALA A 708 -4.45 7.06 12.62
C ALA A 708 -4.08 7.53 14.04
N ASN A 709 -3.56 6.62 14.86
CA ASN A 709 -3.33 6.88 16.29
C ASN A 709 -1.87 7.28 16.58
N GLU A 710 -1.69 8.37 17.34
CA GLU A 710 -0.37 8.85 17.78
C GLU A 710 0.11 8.05 19.00
N GLY A 711 1.35 7.58 18.95
CA GLY A 711 2.00 6.85 20.04
C GLY A 711 1.49 5.43 20.29
N GLN A 712 0.61 4.89 19.44
CA GLN A 712 0.08 3.52 19.53
C GLN A 712 -0.30 2.98 18.15
N ASP A 713 -0.67 1.70 18.08
CA ASP A 713 -1.16 1.11 16.83
C ASP A 713 -2.38 1.88 16.31
N SER A 714 -2.38 2.14 15.01
CA SER A 714 -3.57 2.60 14.29
C SER A 714 -4.62 1.48 14.30
N THR A 715 -5.90 1.87 14.23
CA THR A 715 -7.00 0.95 14.51
C THR A 715 -8.10 1.11 13.47
N VAL A 716 -8.74 0.00 13.11
CA VAL A 716 -10.04 0.01 12.44
C VAL A 716 -11.12 -0.46 13.42
N LEU A 717 -12.27 0.20 13.42
CA LEU A 717 -13.48 -0.21 14.12
C LEU A 717 -14.55 -0.52 13.09
N PHE A 718 -15.13 -1.73 13.15
CA PHE A 718 -16.15 -2.13 12.19
C PHE A 718 -17.53 -1.68 12.65
N GLY A 719 -18.23 -0.94 11.79
CA GLY A 719 -19.52 -0.33 12.07
C GLY A 719 -20.60 -1.37 12.30
N SER A 720 -21.34 -1.23 13.39
CA SER A 720 -22.47 -2.10 13.73
C SER A 720 -23.73 -1.32 14.12
N ALA A 721 -23.68 0.01 14.04
CA ALA A 721 -24.82 0.87 14.31
C ALA A 721 -26.05 0.39 13.55
N ALA A 722 -27.17 0.31 14.26
CA ALA A 722 -28.44 -0.04 13.66
C ALA A 722 -28.77 1.02 12.60
N THR A 723 -28.91 0.60 11.35
CA THR A 723 -29.32 1.50 10.29
C THR A 723 -30.76 1.91 10.54
N GLU A 724 -31.10 3.19 10.32
CA GLU A 724 -32.50 3.53 10.17
C GLU A 724 -33.01 2.77 8.94
N ALA A 725 -33.81 1.72 9.16
CA ALA A 725 -34.05 0.60 8.24
C ALA A 725 -34.82 0.93 6.94
N LYS A 726 -34.61 2.09 6.33
CA LYS A 726 -35.35 2.60 5.18
C LYS A 726 -34.48 3.15 4.06
N LYS A 727 -33.17 3.27 4.23
CA LYS A 727 -32.26 3.72 3.18
C LYS A 727 -31.10 2.75 2.96
N THR A 728 -30.75 2.62 1.70
CA THR A 728 -29.75 1.73 1.16
C THR A 728 -28.56 2.56 0.70
N PRO A 729 -27.35 2.23 1.15
CA PRO A 729 -26.14 2.85 0.66
C PRO A 729 -25.91 2.64 -0.83
N VAL A 730 -25.54 3.72 -1.52
CA VAL A 730 -25.16 3.73 -2.92
C VAL A 730 -23.77 4.35 -3.02
N THR A 731 -22.79 3.54 -3.39
CA THR A 731 -21.42 3.99 -3.65
C THR A 731 -21.27 4.38 -5.11
N LEU A 732 -20.65 5.51 -5.39
CA LEU A 732 -20.48 6.03 -6.75
C LEU A 732 -19.02 5.90 -7.16
N ALA A 733 -18.73 5.10 -8.18
CA ALA A 733 -17.39 4.92 -8.72
C ALA A 733 -17.21 5.70 -10.03
N GLY A 734 -15.98 6.15 -10.33
CA GLY A 734 -15.67 6.85 -11.58
C GLY A 734 -16.07 8.33 -11.59
N VAL A 735 -16.37 8.91 -10.44
CA VAL A 735 -16.55 10.37 -10.32
C VAL A 735 -15.16 11.01 -10.28
N PRO A 736 -14.84 11.96 -11.19
CA PRO A 736 -13.53 12.59 -11.19
C PRO A 736 -13.32 13.45 -9.95
N VAL A 737 -12.06 13.73 -9.63
CA VAL A 737 -11.69 14.69 -8.58
C VAL A 737 -12.32 16.06 -8.87
N GLY A 738 -12.88 16.69 -7.84
CA GLY A 738 -13.64 17.94 -7.97
C GLY A 738 -15.06 17.74 -8.51
N GLY A 739 -15.42 16.51 -8.90
CA GLY A 739 -16.73 16.18 -9.41
C GLY A 739 -17.83 16.26 -8.34
N ARG A 740 -19.02 16.69 -8.76
CA ARG A 740 -20.24 16.78 -7.95
C ARG A 740 -21.31 15.87 -8.52
N VAL A 741 -21.95 15.08 -7.69
CA VAL A 741 -23.12 14.28 -8.05
C VAL A 741 -24.35 14.85 -7.36
N THR A 742 -25.34 15.21 -8.17
CA THR A 742 -26.67 15.60 -7.69
C THR A 742 -27.62 14.43 -7.90
N VAL A 743 -28.26 13.99 -6.82
CA VAL A 743 -29.27 12.93 -6.84
C VAL A 743 -30.64 13.57 -6.84
N THR A 744 -31.48 13.20 -7.82
CA THR A 744 -32.86 13.65 -7.94
C THR A 744 -33.83 12.47 -7.87
N GLY A 745 -34.93 12.65 -7.14
CA GLY A 745 -36.02 11.68 -7.05
C GLY A 745 -36.88 11.66 -8.31
N ALA A 746 -37.79 10.69 -8.40
CA ALA A 746 -38.74 10.57 -9.51
C ALA A 746 -39.69 11.78 -9.64
N ASP A 747 -39.87 12.55 -8.57
CA ASP A 747 -40.62 13.80 -8.51
C ASP A 747 -39.82 15.03 -8.99
N GLY A 748 -38.55 14.85 -9.36
CA GLY A 748 -37.63 15.90 -9.78
C GLY A 748 -37.02 16.69 -8.63
N GLN A 749 -37.31 16.36 -7.37
CA GLN A 749 -36.70 17.04 -6.23
C GLN A 749 -35.27 16.53 -6.00
N ARG A 750 -34.38 17.45 -5.62
CA ARG A 750 -33.03 17.09 -5.18
C ARG A 750 -33.09 16.41 -3.83
N ILE A 751 -32.51 15.22 -3.76
CA ILE A 751 -32.45 14.39 -2.55
C ILE A 751 -31.11 14.57 -1.84
N ALA A 752 -30.01 14.61 -2.60
CA ALA A 752 -28.67 14.73 -2.06
C ALA A 752 -27.72 15.35 -3.08
N THR A 753 -26.63 15.91 -2.58
CA THR A 753 -25.46 16.32 -3.37
C THR A 753 -24.23 15.77 -2.67
N VAL A 754 -23.37 15.07 -3.40
CA VAL A 754 -22.08 14.57 -2.90
C VAL A 754 -20.95 15.05 -3.81
N CYS A 755 -19.78 15.30 -3.26
CA CYS A 755 -18.62 15.78 -4.02
C CYS A 755 -17.40 14.86 -3.78
N VAL A 756 -16.55 14.73 -4.79
CA VAL A 756 -15.21 14.15 -4.63
C VAL A 756 -14.24 15.30 -4.45
N THR A 757 -13.67 15.45 -3.26
CA THR A 757 -12.66 16.50 -3.02
C THR A 757 -11.31 16.07 -3.58
N GLY A 758 -10.47 17.05 -3.93
CA GLY A 758 -9.10 16.80 -4.37
C GLY A 758 -8.09 16.55 -3.25
N ALA A 759 -8.48 17.00 -2.07
CA ALA A 759 -7.89 16.76 -0.77
C ALA A 759 -8.84 17.39 0.25
N ASP A 760 -8.95 16.80 1.43
CA ASP A 760 -9.58 17.41 2.59
C ASP A 760 -9.13 16.72 3.88
N GLY A 761 -9.63 17.25 4.98
CA GLY A 761 -9.28 16.79 6.31
C GLY A 761 -7.78 16.92 6.55
N ARG A 762 -7.26 16.05 7.41
CA ARG A 762 -5.83 16.04 7.74
C ARG A 762 -5.11 14.93 6.96
N GLY A 763 -4.28 15.36 6.02
CA GLY A 763 -3.39 14.49 5.23
C GLY A 763 -4.03 13.79 4.02
N GLY A 764 -5.16 14.31 3.51
CA GLY A 764 -5.86 13.77 2.34
C GLY A 764 -6.75 12.56 2.70
N GLN A 765 -7.86 12.81 3.38
CA GLN A 765 -8.73 11.76 3.92
C GLN A 765 -9.78 11.24 2.93
N SER A 766 -10.02 11.97 1.83
CA SER A 766 -11.01 11.63 0.82
C SER A 766 -10.65 10.38 0.01
N GLY A 767 -11.61 9.46 -0.10
CA GLY A 767 -11.61 8.38 -1.10
C GLY A 767 -12.30 8.83 -2.41
N LEU A 768 -12.02 8.12 -3.52
CA LEU A 768 -12.60 8.40 -4.85
C LEU A 768 -14.01 7.79 -5.06
N ALA A 769 -14.67 7.37 -3.98
CA ALA A 769 -15.93 6.63 -4.04
C ALA A 769 -16.97 7.23 -3.09
N PRO A 770 -17.54 8.41 -3.41
CA PRO A 770 -18.53 9.06 -2.55
C PRO A 770 -19.79 8.19 -2.43
N ARG A 771 -20.47 8.32 -1.30
CA ARG A 771 -21.57 7.44 -0.89
C ARG A 771 -22.79 8.27 -0.49
N VAL A 772 -23.97 7.78 -0.82
CA VAL A 772 -25.26 8.36 -0.41
C VAL A 772 -26.22 7.26 0.04
N ALA A 773 -26.98 7.47 1.11
CA ALA A 773 -28.06 6.55 1.48
C ALA A 773 -29.41 7.00 0.87
N LEU A 774 -30.04 6.11 0.10
CA LEU A 774 -31.28 6.37 -0.63
C LEU A 774 -32.33 5.32 -0.29
N ALA A 775 -33.60 5.71 -0.18
CA ALA A 775 -34.66 4.71 -0.05
C ALA A 775 -34.74 3.83 -1.31
N PRO A 776 -35.24 2.58 -1.24
CA PRO A 776 -35.47 1.79 -2.43
C PRO A 776 -36.42 2.52 -3.40
N GLY A 777 -36.02 2.66 -4.66
CA GLY A 777 -36.75 3.49 -5.62
C GLY A 777 -35.93 3.89 -6.84
N ALA A 778 -36.55 4.66 -7.75
CA ALA A 778 -35.91 5.17 -8.95
C ALA A 778 -35.37 6.60 -8.73
N TYR A 779 -34.14 6.84 -9.17
CA TYR A 779 -33.44 8.12 -9.05
C TYR A 779 -32.72 8.46 -10.35
N LYS A 780 -32.41 9.75 -10.50
CA LYS A 780 -31.52 10.28 -11.53
C LYS A 780 -30.28 10.87 -10.86
N LEU A 781 -29.12 10.42 -11.31
CA LEU A 781 -27.81 10.93 -10.93
C LEU A 781 -27.34 11.89 -12.03
N GLU A 782 -27.06 13.14 -11.66
CA GLU A 782 -26.39 14.11 -12.52
C GLU A 782 -24.98 14.34 -11.99
N VAL A 783 -23.98 13.90 -12.74
CA VAL A 783 -22.57 14.02 -12.40
C VAL A 783 -21.96 15.16 -13.19
N ARG A 784 -21.45 16.17 -12.51
CA ARG A 784 -20.72 17.30 -13.10
C ARG A 784 -19.26 17.22 -12.68
N GLY A 785 -18.34 17.33 -13.63
CA GLY A 785 -16.90 17.31 -13.37
C GLY A 785 -16.14 17.33 -14.69
N ASN A 786 -14.90 17.83 -14.68
CA ASN A 786 -14.03 17.87 -15.85
C ASN A 786 -14.67 18.57 -17.07
N GLY A 787 -15.40 19.66 -16.83
CA GLY A 787 -16.13 20.41 -17.86
C GLY A 787 -17.29 19.65 -18.53
N ARG A 788 -17.69 18.49 -18.01
CA ARG A 788 -18.74 17.64 -18.57
C ARG A 788 -19.88 17.42 -17.58
N THR A 789 -21.04 17.05 -18.11
CA THR A 789 -22.19 16.60 -17.32
C THR A 789 -22.68 15.27 -17.88
N VAL A 790 -22.82 14.28 -17.00
CA VAL A 790 -23.33 12.94 -17.32
C VAL A 790 -24.58 12.70 -16.50
N GLU A 791 -25.62 12.19 -17.14
CA GLU A 791 -26.86 11.80 -16.46
C GLU A 791 -27.02 10.28 -16.50
N LYS A 792 -27.42 9.69 -15.36
CA LYS A 792 -27.67 8.26 -15.26
C LYS A 792 -28.90 7.97 -14.42
N ALA A 793 -29.83 7.19 -14.96
CA ALA A 793 -30.94 6.64 -14.18
C ALA A 793 -30.43 5.44 -13.35
N VAL A 794 -30.86 5.37 -12.10
CA VAL A 794 -30.53 4.26 -11.18
C VAL A 794 -31.78 3.79 -10.45
N THR A 795 -31.91 2.48 -10.27
CA THR A 795 -32.92 1.89 -9.39
C THR A 795 -32.21 1.34 -8.17
N VAL A 796 -32.53 1.88 -7.00
CA VAL A 796 -31.97 1.49 -5.71
C VAL A 796 -32.81 0.34 -5.15
N ALA A 797 -32.15 -0.79 -4.87
CA ALA A 797 -32.74 -1.95 -4.22
C ALA A 797 -32.59 -1.84 -2.69
N ALA A 798 -33.03 -2.85 -1.94
CA ALA A 798 -32.82 -2.89 -0.49
C ALA A 798 -31.35 -3.16 -0.09
N ALA A 799 -30.61 -3.89 -0.92
CA ALA A 799 -29.21 -4.22 -0.66
C ALA A 799 -28.27 -3.10 -1.18
N PRO A 800 -27.14 -2.83 -0.49
CA PRO A 800 -26.13 -1.88 -0.93
C PRO A 800 -25.70 -2.13 -2.38
N LEU A 801 -25.38 -1.07 -3.12
CA LEU A 801 -24.97 -1.19 -4.51
C LEU A 801 -23.90 -0.15 -4.89
N THR A 802 -23.05 -0.53 -5.84
CA THR A 802 -22.07 0.38 -6.45
C THR A 802 -22.53 0.77 -7.86
N VAL A 803 -22.59 2.08 -8.14
CA VAL A 803 -22.89 2.63 -9.46
C VAL A 803 -21.60 3.18 -10.07
N THR A 804 -21.13 2.55 -11.14
CA THR A 804 -20.05 3.11 -11.94
C THR A 804 -20.58 4.18 -12.89
N ILE A 805 -20.02 5.37 -12.83
CA ILE A 805 -20.21 6.46 -13.78
C ILE A 805 -19.08 6.33 -14.82
N ASN A 806 -19.45 6.13 -16.08
CA ASN A 806 -18.51 5.96 -17.20
C ASN A 806 -18.48 7.22 -18.07
#